data_AF-A0A3A8HM55-F1
#
_entry.id   AF-A0A3A8HM55-F1
#
_cell.length_a   1.000
_cell.length_b   1.000
_cell.length_c   1.000
_cell.angle_alpha   90.00
_cell.angle_beta   90.00
_cell.angle_gamma   90.00
#
_symmetry.space_group_name_H-M   'P 1'
#
loop_
_entity.id
_entity.type
_entity.pdbx_description
1 polymer ?
#
loop_
_entity_poly.entity_id
_entity_poly.type
_entity_poly.pdbx_seq_one_letter_code
_entity_poly.pdbx_strand_id
1 'polypeptide(L)'
;MRRLSSPWSELASHYPVVVVGSGYGGGISASRLARAGQQVCVLERGREMHPGEMPRTPAQAVAEFQLHCAPGQGDLDVGSPTGLIEVHRNGDVSVIDGCGLGGTSLINAGVTMRPDPRVFEDPRWPEALRADVHGLLEDGFAHAELMLRPLPYPEDHPPLQKLKTFGISAEKLGGRLTRPPVAVTFEAGVNAAGVRQPGCSLCGDCATGCNTGAKNTVLMNYLPDAHAHGARIFTEVAVRAVVPDGAKWRVYYRPLNTGRERFDAPDAWLTADRVILAAGTMGTTEILLRSRERGLSVSSKLGHRFSSNGDVLAFGYNLDMPVHGVGHGAQDHETRDPVGPCIAGVIDQRDTARLDEGMIIEEGAIPGALASLMPAALAGAAALVGEDTDEGILDWVQERLRQADSLVRGPDHGAVEHTQTLMVMSHDEGKGELRLEHDRVRLHWPDAGRDPQLTRIEERLRRATAALGGTFVRYPLWSEAFGKELLCTHPLGGCVMADRAEDGVVDHEGRVFSGASGRAVHEGLYVSDGSVVPRSLGINPLLTISAVAERACALMARRHGWTIDYSPLPEAEARPAPGPVGVRFTETMHGFVSGDVKAPHLEAGDPERDDATPLRFVLTVTAEDLDATLRDERHPLKLMGTVTAPVLSSRPLVVKRGELRLMTREHARPGGQRMEYLLHLLSEAGEAYYLEGYKDLYDDPGLDLWKDTTTLFVSLHQGDGPEAPCIGRGFLRLTAEEFARQLTTLRVLNARDGVHRAEALARFGGFFFGALWDTYVRRVAA
;
A
#
# COMPACT_ATOMS: atom_id res chain seq x y z
N MET A 1 -17.17 -9.46 -3.47
CA MET A 1 -16.98 -8.01 -3.74
C MET A 1 -16.54 -7.81 -5.19
N ARG A 2 -16.89 -6.69 -5.84
CA ARG A 2 -16.36 -6.31 -7.17
C ARG A 2 -14.91 -5.85 -7.00
N ARG A 3 -14.01 -6.15 -7.95
CA ARG A 3 -12.68 -5.51 -7.98
C ARG A 3 -12.86 -4.00 -8.18
N LEU A 4 -12.26 -3.20 -7.32
CA LEU A 4 -12.35 -1.74 -7.32
C LEU A 4 -11.26 -1.12 -8.18
N SER A 5 -10.12 -1.80 -8.33
CA SER A 5 -9.01 -1.32 -9.15
C SER A 5 -9.42 -1.21 -10.61
N SER A 6 -9.15 -0.04 -11.19
CA SER A 6 -9.38 0.30 -12.59
C SER A 6 -8.20 -0.15 -13.45
N PRO A 7 -8.44 -0.49 -14.73
CA PRO A 7 -7.36 -0.75 -15.67
C PRO A 7 -6.47 0.49 -15.81
N TRP A 8 -5.16 0.31 -15.79
CA TRP A 8 -4.19 1.40 -15.91
C TRP A 8 -4.32 2.20 -17.20
N SER A 9 -4.82 1.58 -18.26
CA SER A 9 -5.03 2.25 -19.55
C SER A 9 -6.08 3.37 -19.48
N GLU A 10 -6.89 3.37 -18.42
CA GLU A 10 -7.90 4.39 -18.15
C GLU A 10 -7.40 5.48 -17.18
N LEU A 11 -6.12 5.45 -16.80
CA LEU A 11 -5.50 6.52 -16.01
C LEU A 11 -5.34 7.76 -16.87
N ALA A 12 -6.08 8.82 -16.54
CA ALA A 12 -6.04 10.08 -17.26
C ALA A 12 -4.78 10.89 -16.92
N SER A 13 -4.37 11.76 -17.85
CA SER A 13 -3.25 12.68 -17.62
C SER A 13 -3.56 13.81 -16.62
N HIS A 14 -4.83 13.99 -16.25
CA HIS A 14 -5.27 15.03 -15.33
C HIS A 14 -6.52 14.59 -14.52
N TYR A 15 -6.56 14.97 -13.25
CA TYR A 15 -7.73 14.81 -12.37
C TYR A 15 -7.96 16.05 -11.49
N PRO A 16 -9.20 16.44 -11.21
CA PRO A 16 -9.47 17.50 -10.22
C PRO A 16 -8.91 17.17 -8.83
N VAL A 17 -9.02 15.90 -8.40
CA VAL A 17 -8.53 15.43 -7.10
C VAL A 17 -7.73 14.14 -7.28
N VAL A 18 -6.51 14.12 -6.74
CA VAL A 18 -5.71 12.90 -6.58
C VAL A 18 -5.53 12.63 -5.08
N VAL A 19 -5.85 11.41 -4.67
CA VAL A 19 -5.59 10.88 -3.32
C VAL A 19 -4.49 9.84 -3.44
N VAL A 20 -3.43 10.00 -2.66
CA VAL A 20 -2.26 9.11 -2.67
C VAL A 20 -2.31 8.22 -1.44
N GLY A 21 -2.41 6.91 -1.64
CA GLY A 21 -2.63 5.93 -0.58
C GLY A 21 -4.12 5.70 -0.28
N SER A 22 -4.45 4.48 0.12
CA SER A 22 -5.83 4.02 0.31
C SER A 22 -6.14 3.49 1.72
N GLY A 23 -5.31 3.85 2.71
CA GLY A 23 -5.58 3.59 4.14
C GLY A 23 -6.75 4.43 4.68
N TYR A 24 -6.89 4.53 6.01
CA TYR A 24 -8.00 5.29 6.65
C TYR A 24 -8.18 6.69 6.07
N GLY A 25 -7.12 7.50 6.11
CA GLY A 25 -7.12 8.86 5.56
C GLY A 25 -7.49 8.95 4.09
N GLY A 26 -6.91 8.06 3.27
CA GLY A 26 -7.08 8.05 1.83
C GLY A 26 -8.46 7.55 1.40
N GLY A 27 -8.94 6.47 2.00
CA GLY A 27 -10.30 5.95 1.78
C GLY A 27 -11.37 6.96 2.17
N ILE A 28 -11.24 7.61 3.34
CA ILE A 28 -12.15 8.67 3.78
C ILE A 28 -12.13 9.84 2.81
N SER A 29 -10.94 10.36 2.49
CA SER A 29 -10.80 11.47 1.53
C SER A 29 -11.43 11.14 0.18
N ALA A 30 -11.20 9.93 -0.33
CA ALA A 30 -11.77 9.50 -1.60
C ALA A 30 -13.30 9.40 -1.55
N SER A 31 -13.86 8.80 -0.50
CA SER A 31 -15.31 8.67 -0.29
C SER A 31 -15.97 10.04 -0.18
N ARG A 32 -15.49 10.91 0.71
CA ARG A 32 -16.12 12.19 1.00
C ARG A 32 -16.02 13.15 -0.18
N LEU A 33 -14.89 13.19 -0.87
CA LEU A 33 -14.72 14.04 -2.05
C LEU A 33 -15.53 13.53 -3.25
N ALA A 34 -15.66 12.21 -3.44
CA ALA A 34 -16.55 11.65 -4.47
C ALA A 34 -18.02 11.94 -4.17
N ARG A 35 -18.45 11.79 -2.91
CA ARG A 35 -19.80 12.18 -2.44
C ARG A 35 -20.07 13.68 -2.56
N ALA A 36 -19.03 14.50 -2.50
CA ALA A 36 -19.06 15.92 -2.83
C ALA A 36 -19.11 16.24 -4.34
N GLY A 37 -19.27 15.22 -5.19
CA GLY A 37 -19.37 15.34 -6.65
C GLY A 37 -18.03 15.58 -7.36
N GLN A 38 -16.90 15.39 -6.68
CA GLN A 38 -15.58 15.58 -7.29
C GLN A 38 -15.15 14.34 -8.07
N GLN A 39 -14.41 14.55 -9.17
CA GLN A 39 -13.73 13.47 -9.87
C GLN A 39 -12.43 13.12 -9.13
N VAL A 40 -12.45 11.98 -8.45
CA VAL A 40 -11.35 11.52 -7.60
C VAL A 40 -10.57 10.39 -8.27
N CYS A 41 -9.25 10.52 -8.29
CA CYS A 41 -8.31 9.44 -8.59
C CYS A 41 -7.60 8.99 -7.31
N VAL A 42 -7.63 7.69 -7.00
CA VAL A 42 -6.88 7.09 -5.90
C VAL A 42 -5.70 6.31 -6.48
N LEU A 43 -4.49 6.62 -6.01
CA LEU A 43 -3.27 5.91 -6.39
C LEU A 43 -2.76 5.09 -5.20
N GLU A 44 -2.77 3.77 -5.31
CA GLU A 44 -2.34 2.82 -4.27
C GLU A 44 -1.10 2.04 -4.74
N ARG A 45 -0.07 1.98 -3.90
CA ARG A 45 1.17 1.24 -4.21
C ARG A 45 0.97 -0.27 -4.20
N GLY A 46 0.21 -0.79 -3.24
CA GLY A 46 -0.02 -2.21 -3.07
C GLY A 46 -1.08 -2.79 -4.01
N ARG A 47 -1.35 -4.09 -3.88
CA ARG A 47 -2.35 -4.82 -4.67
C ARG A 47 -3.74 -4.72 -4.05
N GLU A 48 -4.77 -4.94 -4.86
CA GLU A 48 -6.11 -5.24 -4.35
C GLU A 48 -6.17 -6.72 -3.96
N MET A 49 -6.23 -7.03 -2.66
CA MET A 49 -6.37 -8.39 -2.13
C MET A 49 -7.73 -8.54 -1.46
N HIS A 50 -8.56 -9.47 -1.94
CA HIS A 50 -9.90 -9.71 -1.39
C HIS A 50 -9.87 -10.74 -0.26
N PRO A 51 -10.91 -10.78 0.59
CA PRO A 51 -11.13 -11.92 1.46
C PRO A 51 -11.07 -13.24 0.67
N GLY A 52 -10.26 -14.19 1.15
CA GLY A 52 -9.95 -15.45 0.48
C GLY A 52 -8.56 -15.46 -0.18
N GLU A 53 -7.95 -14.29 -0.39
CA GLU A 53 -6.63 -14.13 -1.02
C GLU A 53 -5.52 -13.77 -0.03
N MET A 54 -5.87 -13.53 1.25
CA MET A 54 -4.90 -13.17 2.28
C MET A 54 -4.10 -14.41 2.71
N PRO A 55 -2.82 -14.27 3.10
CA PRO A 55 -1.96 -15.41 3.43
C PRO A 55 -2.55 -16.27 4.56
N ARG A 56 -2.62 -17.58 4.33
CA ARG A 56 -3.08 -18.59 5.31
C ARG A 56 -1.99 -19.57 5.73
N THR A 57 -0.87 -19.61 5.01
CA THR A 57 0.27 -20.49 5.27
C THR A 57 1.56 -19.69 5.45
N PRO A 58 2.60 -20.26 6.09
CA PRO A 58 3.90 -19.60 6.23
C PRO A 58 4.55 -19.21 4.90
N ALA A 59 4.48 -20.09 3.89
CA ALA A 59 5.04 -19.79 2.57
C ALA A 59 4.33 -18.59 1.89
N GLN A 60 2.99 -18.52 2.04
CA GLN A 60 2.23 -17.37 1.56
C GLN A 60 2.57 -16.12 2.35
N ALA A 61 2.66 -16.20 3.68
CA ALA A 61 3.03 -15.05 4.50
C ALA A 61 4.40 -14.49 4.10
N VAL A 62 5.43 -15.33 3.98
CA VAL A 62 6.78 -14.94 3.55
C VAL A 62 6.77 -14.26 2.17
N ALA A 63 5.96 -14.74 1.22
CA ALA A 63 5.83 -14.12 -0.10
C ALA A 63 5.22 -12.71 -0.06
N GLU A 64 4.50 -12.39 1.02
CA GLU A 64 3.85 -11.11 1.27
C GLU A 64 4.66 -10.16 2.15
N PHE A 65 5.84 -10.58 2.66
CA PHE A 65 6.71 -9.69 3.43
C PHE A 65 7.60 -8.83 2.52
N GLN A 66 7.76 -7.58 2.95
CA GLN A 66 8.80 -6.66 2.50
C GLN A 66 9.65 -6.30 3.72
N LEU A 67 10.97 -6.42 3.61
CA LEU A 67 11.89 -6.08 4.69
C LEU A 67 12.91 -5.06 4.20
N HIS A 68 12.94 -3.91 4.86
CA HIS A 68 13.85 -2.81 4.57
C HIS A 68 14.73 -2.53 5.78
N CYS A 69 15.94 -3.10 5.79
CA CYS A 69 16.92 -2.84 6.85
C CYS A 69 17.73 -1.58 6.58
N ALA A 70 18.09 -0.85 7.63
CA ALA A 70 19.01 0.28 7.56
C ALA A 70 20.47 -0.17 7.30
N PRO A 71 21.33 0.69 6.72
CA PRO A 71 22.76 0.42 6.59
C PRO A 71 23.40 0.05 7.94
N GLY A 72 24.22 -0.99 7.97
CA GLY A 72 24.83 -1.51 9.22
C GLY A 72 23.94 -2.46 10.03
N GLN A 73 22.65 -2.61 9.67
CA GLN A 73 21.71 -3.59 10.26
C GLN A 73 21.39 -4.73 9.28
N GLY A 74 22.42 -5.18 8.55
CA GLY A 74 22.34 -6.21 7.51
C GLY A 74 22.21 -5.68 6.08
N ASP A 75 21.91 -4.38 5.91
CA ASP A 75 21.80 -3.68 4.61
C ASP A 75 21.03 -4.49 3.55
N LEU A 76 19.84 -4.94 3.96
CA LEU A 76 19.02 -5.87 3.21
C LEU A 76 17.70 -5.22 2.81
N ASP A 77 17.36 -5.34 1.54
CA ASP A 77 16.10 -4.90 0.97
C ASP A 77 15.51 -6.04 0.12
N VAL A 78 14.50 -6.72 0.66
CA VAL A 78 13.97 -7.96 0.10
C VAL A 78 12.45 -8.00 0.17
N GLY A 79 11.87 -8.81 -0.72
CA GLY A 79 10.43 -8.96 -0.85
C GLY A 79 9.89 -8.28 -2.10
N SER A 80 8.62 -8.53 -2.38
CA SER A 80 7.92 -7.85 -3.46
C SER A 80 7.61 -6.41 -3.02
N PRO A 81 7.82 -5.37 -3.85
CA PRO A 81 7.45 -3.98 -3.52
C PRO A 81 5.95 -3.74 -3.31
N THR A 82 5.15 -4.81 -3.47
CA THR A 82 3.68 -4.84 -3.36
C THR A 82 3.19 -5.97 -2.43
N GLY A 83 4.11 -6.54 -1.62
CA GLY A 83 3.76 -7.51 -0.58
C GLY A 83 2.93 -6.87 0.52
N LEU A 84 1.98 -7.60 1.10
CA LEU A 84 1.00 -7.07 2.04
C LEU A 84 1.61 -6.44 3.32
N ILE A 85 2.70 -7.00 3.86
CA ILE A 85 3.28 -6.61 5.14
C ILE A 85 4.66 -5.99 4.90
N GLU A 86 4.82 -4.72 5.21
CA GLU A 86 6.08 -3.99 5.07
C GLU A 86 6.71 -3.74 6.43
N VAL A 87 8.01 -4.03 6.56
CA VAL A 87 8.77 -3.89 7.79
C VAL A 87 9.97 -2.97 7.55
N HIS A 88 9.97 -1.81 8.18
CA HIS A 88 11.09 -0.87 8.20
C HIS A 88 11.94 -1.11 9.45
N ARG A 89 13.07 -1.81 9.30
CA ARG A 89 13.98 -2.10 10.40
C ARG A 89 15.07 -1.03 10.49
N ASN A 90 14.98 -0.15 11.50
CA ASN A 90 15.87 1.01 11.62
C ASN A 90 16.86 0.92 12.79
N GLY A 91 16.90 -0.21 13.51
CA GLY A 91 17.87 -0.45 14.59
C GLY A 91 17.32 -0.10 15.97
N ASP A 92 16.81 1.12 16.16
CA ASP A 92 16.18 1.52 17.43
C ASP A 92 14.68 1.14 17.48
N VAL A 93 13.98 1.35 16.35
CA VAL A 93 12.55 1.09 16.20
C VAL A 93 12.29 0.48 14.83
N SER A 94 11.66 -0.69 14.85
CA SER A 94 11.08 -1.33 13.68
C SER A 94 9.63 -0.90 13.50
N VAL A 95 9.23 -0.52 12.29
CA VAL A 95 7.85 -0.12 11.97
C VAL A 95 7.21 -1.15 11.04
N ILE A 96 5.97 -1.56 11.34
CA ILE A 96 5.16 -2.44 10.48
C ILE A 96 4.02 -1.64 9.85
N ASP A 97 3.92 -1.71 8.53
CA ASP A 97 2.87 -1.08 7.73
C ASP A 97 2.17 -2.10 6.81
N GLY A 98 0.91 -1.81 6.46
CA GLY A 98 0.17 -2.61 5.48
C GLY A 98 0.22 -1.96 4.09
N CYS A 99 0.58 -2.73 3.06
CA CYS A 99 0.66 -2.29 1.67
C CYS A 99 -0.38 -3.01 0.80
N GLY A 100 -1.43 -2.30 0.40
CA GLY A 100 -2.55 -2.87 -0.35
C GLY A 100 -3.73 -1.92 -0.43
N LEU A 101 -4.71 -2.23 -1.28
CA LEU A 101 -5.93 -1.43 -1.38
C LEU A 101 -6.73 -1.52 -0.08
N GLY A 102 -6.63 -0.48 0.77
CA GLY A 102 -7.12 -0.45 2.15
C GLY A 102 -6.03 -0.19 3.21
N GLY A 103 -4.74 -0.20 2.83
CA GLY A 103 -3.58 0.03 3.70
C GLY A 103 -3.54 -0.89 4.91
N THR A 104 -3.05 -0.37 6.05
CA THR A 104 -2.92 -1.12 7.31
C THR A 104 -4.25 -1.64 7.88
N SER A 105 -5.41 -1.16 7.41
CA SER A 105 -6.70 -1.78 7.80
C SER A 105 -6.81 -3.25 7.38
N LEU A 106 -6.05 -3.66 6.36
CA LEU A 106 -5.97 -5.05 5.92
C LEU A 106 -5.29 -5.95 6.96
N ILE A 107 -4.31 -5.45 7.71
CA ILE A 107 -3.48 -6.23 8.64
C ILE A 107 -3.56 -5.80 10.10
N ASN A 108 -4.39 -4.83 10.46
CA ASN A 108 -4.59 -4.47 11.88
C ASN A 108 -5.66 -5.35 12.56
N ALA A 109 -5.80 -5.22 13.88
CA ALA A 109 -6.81 -5.94 14.64
C ALA A 109 -8.19 -5.25 14.70
N GLY A 110 -8.33 -4.04 14.15
CA GLY A 110 -9.59 -3.32 14.06
C GLY A 110 -10.07 -2.65 15.36
N VAL A 111 -9.25 -2.54 16.41
CA VAL A 111 -9.64 -1.87 17.66
C VAL A 111 -9.95 -0.39 17.42
N THR A 112 -11.17 0.03 17.75
CA THR A 112 -11.76 1.32 17.38
C THR A 112 -12.10 2.12 18.64
N MET A 113 -11.09 2.39 19.48
CA MET A 113 -11.27 3.11 20.74
C MET A 113 -11.10 4.63 20.58
N ARG A 114 -11.85 5.40 21.37
CA ARG A 114 -11.65 6.84 21.51
C ARG A 114 -10.49 7.14 22.48
N PRO A 115 -9.64 8.15 22.17
CA PRO A 115 -8.55 8.55 23.05
C PRO A 115 -9.07 9.22 24.33
N ASP A 116 -8.21 9.32 25.33
CA ASP A 116 -8.49 10.15 26.50
C ASP A 116 -8.71 11.61 26.07
N PRO A 117 -9.78 12.31 26.51
CA PRO A 117 -10.04 13.69 26.10
C PRO A 117 -8.88 14.65 26.33
N ARG A 118 -8.05 14.42 27.37
CA ARG A 118 -6.86 15.22 27.68
C ARG A 118 -5.82 15.21 26.56
N VAL A 119 -5.85 14.21 25.67
CA VAL A 119 -4.99 14.16 24.47
C VAL A 119 -5.19 15.41 23.60
N PHE A 120 -6.43 15.88 23.46
CA PHE A 120 -6.77 17.06 22.66
C PHE A 120 -6.60 18.37 23.43
N GLU A 121 -6.42 18.35 24.74
CA GLU A 121 -6.10 19.56 25.53
C GLU A 121 -4.65 20.02 25.31
N ASP A 122 -3.78 19.11 24.84
CA ASP A 122 -2.37 19.38 24.64
C ASP A 122 -2.13 20.45 23.54
N PRO A 123 -1.35 21.51 23.84
CA PRO A 123 -1.10 22.60 22.90
C PRO A 123 -0.30 22.19 21.65
N ARG A 124 0.22 20.96 21.57
CA ARG A 124 0.75 20.39 20.32
C ARG A 124 -0.32 20.29 19.23
N TRP A 125 -1.60 20.15 19.61
CA TRP A 125 -2.69 20.28 18.66
C TRP A 125 -2.99 21.76 18.36
N PRO A 126 -3.23 22.13 17.09
CA PRO A 126 -3.58 23.50 16.71
C PRO A 126 -4.76 24.03 17.50
N GLU A 127 -4.74 25.32 17.85
CA GLU A 127 -5.82 25.97 18.61
C GLU A 127 -7.19 25.74 17.97
N ALA A 128 -7.28 25.87 16.64
CA ALA A 128 -8.52 25.68 15.90
C ALA A 128 -9.06 24.24 15.93
N LEU A 129 -8.20 23.22 16.11
CA LEU A 129 -8.65 21.84 16.31
C LEU A 129 -9.14 21.64 17.73
N ARG A 130 -8.41 22.16 18.72
CA ARG A 130 -8.79 22.05 20.14
C ARG A 130 -10.14 22.73 20.43
N ALA A 131 -10.40 23.87 19.78
CA ALA A 131 -11.68 24.56 19.87
C ALA A 131 -12.86 23.82 19.22
N ASP A 132 -12.59 22.83 18.38
CA ASP A 132 -13.57 22.12 17.53
C ASP A 132 -13.71 20.63 17.93
N VAL A 133 -13.20 20.24 19.10
CA VAL A 133 -13.27 18.87 19.62
C VAL A 133 -14.71 18.38 19.73
N HIS A 134 -15.63 19.24 20.17
CA HIS A 134 -17.06 18.93 20.27
C HIS A 134 -17.86 19.33 19.02
N GLY A 135 -17.19 19.78 17.96
CA GLY A 135 -17.79 20.15 16.68
C GLY A 135 -17.47 19.11 15.60
N LEU A 136 -16.77 19.53 14.55
CA LEU A 136 -16.50 18.64 13.41
C LEU A 136 -15.62 17.43 13.76
N LEU A 137 -14.81 17.50 14.83
CA LEU A 137 -14.04 16.33 15.26
C LEU A 137 -14.95 15.25 15.82
N GLU A 138 -15.95 15.62 16.63
CA GLU A 138 -16.96 14.69 17.16
C GLU A 138 -17.83 14.13 16.03
N ASP A 139 -18.26 14.97 15.08
CA ASP A 139 -18.94 14.51 13.87
C ASP A 139 -18.07 13.51 13.09
N GLY A 140 -16.76 13.76 13.01
CA GLY A 140 -15.80 12.87 12.39
C GLY A 140 -15.70 11.50 13.09
N PHE A 141 -15.73 11.48 14.42
CA PHE A 141 -15.83 10.22 15.17
C PHE A 141 -17.12 9.48 14.84
N ALA A 142 -18.26 10.16 14.86
CA ALA A 142 -19.57 9.56 14.57
C ALA A 142 -19.66 8.99 13.14
N HIS A 143 -19.15 9.71 12.14
CA HIS A 143 -19.10 9.23 10.75
C HIS A 143 -18.18 8.03 10.59
N ALA A 144 -17.02 8.03 11.27
CA ALA A 144 -16.11 6.89 11.27
C ALA A 144 -16.74 5.65 11.92
N GLU A 145 -17.41 5.82 13.06
CA GLU A 145 -18.13 4.75 13.77
C GLU A 145 -19.29 4.19 12.92
N LEU A 146 -20.01 5.04 12.16
CA LEU A 146 -21.04 4.61 11.22
C LEU A 146 -20.47 3.69 10.13
N MET A 147 -19.33 4.05 9.54
CA MET A 147 -18.71 3.29 8.45
C MET A 147 -18.00 2.03 8.92
N LEU A 148 -17.28 2.12 10.05
CA LEU A 148 -16.49 1.02 10.63
C LEU A 148 -17.36 0.03 11.41
N ARG A 149 -18.53 0.47 11.90
CA ARG A 149 -19.48 -0.31 12.72
C ARG A 149 -18.80 -1.10 13.84
N PRO A 150 -18.03 -0.44 14.71
CA PRO A 150 -17.24 -1.16 15.69
C PRO A 150 -18.15 -1.74 16.79
N LEU A 151 -17.94 -2.99 17.14
CA LEU A 151 -18.72 -3.73 18.15
C LEU A 151 -17.77 -4.41 19.14
N PRO A 152 -18.07 -4.42 20.44
CA PRO A 152 -17.35 -5.27 21.39
C PRO A 152 -17.59 -6.74 21.07
N TYR A 153 -16.68 -7.62 21.50
CA TYR A 153 -16.92 -9.06 21.41
C TYR A 153 -18.22 -9.44 22.17
N PRO A 154 -19.22 -10.07 21.52
CA PRO A 154 -20.53 -10.27 22.15
C PRO A 154 -20.50 -11.21 23.36
N GLU A 155 -21.39 -11.00 24.32
CA GLU A 155 -21.50 -11.83 25.53
C GLU A 155 -22.14 -13.20 25.28
N ASP A 156 -22.96 -13.31 24.24
CA ASP A 156 -23.66 -14.51 23.82
C ASP A 156 -22.85 -15.40 22.88
N HIS A 157 -21.68 -14.94 22.44
CA HIS A 157 -20.74 -15.72 21.63
C HIS A 157 -19.90 -16.67 22.51
N PRO A 158 -19.29 -17.71 21.92
CA PRO A 158 -18.51 -18.69 22.66
C PRO A 158 -17.45 -18.08 23.60
N PRO A 159 -17.25 -18.61 24.82
CA PRO A 159 -16.21 -18.09 25.70
C PRO A 159 -14.82 -18.29 25.07
N LEU A 160 -13.97 -17.26 25.17
CA LEU A 160 -12.61 -17.30 24.62
C LEU A 160 -11.61 -17.58 25.75
N GLN A 161 -10.80 -18.63 25.59
CA GLN A 161 -9.79 -19.00 26.59
C GLN A 161 -8.76 -17.87 26.80
N LYS A 162 -8.31 -17.21 25.73
CA LYS A 162 -7.38 -16.07 25.80
C LYS A 162 -7.92 -14.91 26.65
N LEU A 163 -9.20 -14.61 26.51
CA LEU A 163 -9.87 -13.54 27.28
C LEU A 163 -10.06 -13.93 28.74
N LYS A 164 -10.38 -15.21 29.02
CA LYS A 164 -10.48 -15.74 30.39
C LYS A 164 -9.13 -15.65 31.11
N THR A 165 -8.06 -16.10 30.47
CA THR A 165 -6.69 -16.02 31.02
C THR A 165 -6.27 -14.57 31.24
N PHE A 166 -6.61 -13.66 30.31
CA PHE A 166 -6.35 -12.23 30.48
C PHE A 166 -7.14 -11.59 31.63
N GLY A 167 -8.29 -12.13 32.00
CA GLY A 167 -9.05 -11.70 33.17
C GLY A 167 -8.27 -11.87 34.49
N ILE A 168 -7.49 -12.94 34.62
CA ILE A 168 -6.64 -13.17 35.79
C ILE A 168 -5.50 -12.14 35.83
N SER A 169 -4.91 -11.84 34.67
CA SER A 169 -3.93 -10.75 34.54
C SER A 169 -4.54 -9.42 34.99
N ALA A 170 -5.77 -9.10 34.57
CA ALA A 170 -6.48 -7.88 34.94
C ALA A 170 -6.69 -7.75 36.45
N GLU A 171 -7.15 -8.82 37.11
CA GLU A 171 -7.32 -8.87 38.57
C GLU A 171 -6.00 -8.59 39.31
N LYS A 172 -4.88 -9.13 38.82
CA LYS A 172 -3.55 -8.93 39.43
C LYS A 172 -2.98 -7.52 39.22
N LEU A 173 -3.19 -6.94 38.05
CA LEU A 173 -2.66 -5.62 37.70
C LEU A 173 -3.48 -4.49 38.34
N GLY A 174 -4.77 -4.73 38.60
CA GLY A 174 -5.74 -3.67 38.82
C GLY A 174 -6.01 -2.89 37.52
N GLY A 175 -7.18 -2.27 37.43
CA GLY A 175 -7.66 -1.62 36.19
C GLY A 175 -8.97 -2.23 35.71
N ARG A 176 -9.57 -1.62 34.69
CA ARG A 176 -10.88 -2.06 34.19
C ARG A 176 -10.69 -2.98 32.99
N LEU A 177 -10.95 -4.28 33.17
CA LEU A 177 -11.09 -5.20 32.04
C LEU A 177 -12.36 -4.85 31.27
N THR A 178 -12.22 -4.59 29.98
CA THR A 178 -13.34 -4.32 29.08
C THR A 178 -13.14 -5.07 27.76
N ARG A 179 -14.24 -5.27 27.03
CA ARG A 179 -14.19 -5.74 25.65
C ARG A 179 -14.16 -4.49 24.75
N PRO A 180 -13.03 -4.17 24.10
CA PRO A 180 -12.96 -2.96 23.30
C PRO A 180 -13.83 -3.09 22.05
N PRO A 181 -14.39 -1.99 21.54
CA PRO A 181 -15.08 -1.99 20.27
C PRO A 181 -14.09 -2.29 19.14
N VAL A 182 -14.40 -3.28 18.30
CA VAL A 182 -13.58 -3.69 17.14
C VAL A 182 -14.39 -3.59 15.85
N ALA A 183 -13.78 -3.14 14.76
CA ALA A 183 -14.37 -3.06 13.41
C ALA A 183 -14.51 -4.47 12.78
N VAL A 184 -15.27 -5.33 13.44
CA VAL A 184 -15.52 -6.73 13.07
C VAL A 184 -17.02 -6.98 13.16
N THR A 185 -17.56 -7.57 12.09
CA THR A 185 -18.95 -8.01 12.02
C THR A 185 -19.06 -9.38 12.67
N PHE A 186 -19.91 -9.52 13.70
CA PHE A 186 -20.19 -10.82 14.34
C PHE A 186 -21.44 -11.49 13.78
N GLU A 187 -22.41 -10.71 13.30
CA GLU A 187 -23.62 -11.20 12.65
C GLU A 187 -23.68 -10.78 11.18
N ALA A 188 -24.03 -11.70 10.29
CA ALA A 188 -24.09 -11.42 8.86
C ALA A 188 -25.09 -10.29 8.55
N GLY A 189 -24.70 -9.36 7.68
CA GLY A 189 -25.52 -8.21 7.34
C GLY A 189 -24.91 -7.31 6.28
N VAL A 190 -25.58 -6.20 5.96
CA VAL A 190 -25.09 -5.17 5.04
C VAL A 190 -24.55 -4.00 5.86
N ASN A 191 -23.37 -3.49 5.52
CA ASN A 191 -22.76 -2.34 6.17
C ASN A 191 -23.18 -1.00 5.52
N ALA A 192 -22.71 0.12 6.09
CA ALA A 192 -23.09 1.46 5.64
C ALA A 192 -22.63 1.79 4.21
N ALA A 193 -21.69 1.04 3.65
CA ALA A 193 -21.21 1.16 2.27
C ALA A 193 -21.94 0.22 1.30
N GLY A 194 -23.04 -0.43 1.73
CA GLY A 194 -23.80 -1.34 0.89
C GLY A 194 -23.13 -2.71 0.69
N VAL A 195 -22.10 -3.03 1.47
CA VAL A 195 -21.37 -4.30 1.36
C VAL A 195 -21.96 -5.34 2.30
N ARG A 196 -22.38 -6.48 1.75
CA ARG A 196 -22.77 -7.66 2.53
C ARG A 196 -21.54 -8.35 3.13
N GLN A 197 -21.54 -8.53 4.45
CA GLN A 197 -20.47 -9.17 5.21
C GLN A 197 -21.03 -10.39 5.97
N PRO A 198 -20.29 -11.51 6.02
CA PRO A 198 -20.59 -12.60 6.95
C PRO A 198 -20.16 -12.24 8.38
N GLY A 199 -20.61 -13.05 9.35
CA GLY A 199 -20.10 -13.00 10.72
C GLY A 199 -18.66 -13.51 10.83
N CYS A 200 -17.98 -13.10 11.89
CA CYS A 200 -16.60 -13.51 12.21
C CYS A 200 -16.52 -15.02 12.43
N SER A 201 -15.53 -15.70 11.82
CA SER A 201 -15.26 -17.12 12.06
C SER A 201 -14.43 -17.39 13.32
N LEU A 202 -14.13 -16.35 14.11
CA LEU A 202 -13.39 -16.43 15.36
C LEU A 202 -11.98 -17.05 15.22
N CYS A 203 -11.33 -16.84 14.07
CA CYS A 203 -10.11 -17.56 13.71
C CYS A 203 -8.79 -16.92 14.19
N GLY A 204 -8.80 -15.73 14.79
CA GLY A 204 -7.59 -15.04 15.26
C GLY A 204 -6.68 -14.42 14.19
N ASP A 205 -6.88 -14.69 12.89
CA ASP A 205 -5.93 -14.32 11.81
C ASP A 205 -5.98 -12.84 11.35
N CYS A 206 -6.55 -11.93 12.15
CA CYS A 206 -6.80 -10.56 11.72
C CYS A 206 -5.53 -9.83 11.25
N ALA A 207 -4.37 -10.16 11.87
CA ALA A 207 -3.11 -9.46 11.62
C ALA A 207 -2.36 -9.89 10.35
N THR A 208 -2.82 -10.93 9.66
CA THR A 208 -2.34 -11.31 8.31
C THR A 208 -3.43 -11.17 7.25
N GLY A 209 -4.58 -10.60 7.60
CA GLY A 209 -5.70 -10.37 6.70
C GLY A 209 -6.92 -11.26 6.97
N CYS A 210 -8.11 -10.65 6.94
CA CYS A 210 -9.36 -11.35 7.16
C CYS A 210 -9.84 -12.05 5.88
N ASN A 211 -9.80 -13.38 5.85
CA ASN A 211 -10.24 -14.17 4.70
C ASN A 211 -11.76 -14.39 4.61
N THR A 212 -12.51 -14.13 5.68
CA THR A 212 -13.98 -14.27 5.66
C THR A 212 -14.70 -13.02 5.16
N GLY A 213 -14.08 -11.85 5.27
CA GLY A 213 -14.72 -10.56 4.97
C GLY A 213 -15.53 -9.98 6.13
N ALA A 214 -15.43 -10.56 7.33
CA ALA A 214 -16.08 -10.05 8.54
C ALA A 214 -15.43 -8.78 9.09
N LYS A 215 -14.11 -8.61 8.93
CA LYS A 215 -13.40 -7.39 9.34
C LYS A 215 -13.79 -6.23 8.42
N ASN A 216 -14.32 -5.15 8.98
CA ASN A 216 -14.80 -3.99 8.26
C ASN A 216 -13.63 -3.05 7.90
N THR A 217 -12.74 -3.54 7.05
CA THR A 217 -11.55 -2.81 6.56
C THR A 217 -11.95 -1.66 5.65
N VAL A 218 -11.00 -0.77 5.32
CA VAL A 218 -11.22 0.33 4.38
C VAL A 218 -11.63 -0.17 2.99
N LEU A 219 -11.14 -1.36 2.60
CA LEU A 219 -11.56 -2.10 1.39
C LEU A 219 -13.02 -2.56 1.45
N MET A 220 -13.57 -2.73 2.66
CA MET A 220 -14.95 -3.20 2.87
C MET A 220 -15.95 -2.07 3.11
N ASN A 221 -15.51 -0.80 3.23
CA ASN A 221 -16.38 0.35 3.49
C ASN A 221 -16.11 1.57 2.60
N TYR A 222 -15.18 2.46 2.97
CA TYR A 222 -14.94 3.74 2.32
C TYR A 222 -14.53 3.61 0.85
N LEU A 223 -13.76 2.59 0.46
CA LEU A 223 -13.34 2.43 -0.94
C LEU A 223 -14.48 1.94 -1.86
N PRO A 224 -15.30 0.94 -1.47
CA PRO A 224 -16.55 0.64 -2.16
C PRO A 224 -17.47 1.86 -2.29
N ASP A 225 -17.58 2.65 -1.21
CA ASP A 225 -18.37 3.87 -1.20
C ASP A 225 -17.85 4.94 -2.18
N ALA A 226 -16.53 5.20 -2.17
CA ALA A 226 -15.88 6.09 -3.13
C ALA A 226 -16.11 5.64 -4.57
N HIS A 227 -15.95 4.34 -4.83
CA HIS A 227 -16.16 3.76 -6.15
C HIS A 227 -17.61 3.89 -6.62
N ALA A 228 -18.59 3.66 -5.73
CA ALA A 228 -20.01 3.83 -6.03
C ALA A 228 -20.36 5.29 -6.41
N HIS A 229 -19.59 6.26 -5.91
CA HIS A 229 -19.72 7.68 -6.25
C HIS A 229 -18.75 8.14 -7.37
N GLY A 230 -18.16 7.20 -8.12
CA GLY A 230 -17.40 7.50 -9.34
C GLY A 230 -15.89 7.69 -9.15
N ALA A 231 -15.33 7.44 -7.96
CA ALA A 231 -13.88 7.46 -7.78
C ALA A 231 -13.20 6.38 -8.63
N ARG A 232 -12.09 6.76 -9.26
CA ARG A 232 -11.23 5.89 -10.08
C ARG A 232 -10.03 5.45 -9.25
N ILE A 233 -9.90 4.16 -8.99
CA ILE A 233 -8.87 3.61 -8.11
C ILE A 233 -7.84 2.87 -8.96
N PHE A 234 -6.55 3.09 -8.74
CA PHE A 234 -5.47 2.41 -9.46
C PHE A 234 -4.47 1.84 -8.46
N THR A 235 -4.34 0.51 -8.46
CA THR A 235 -3.38 -0.22 -7.61
C THR A 235 -2.05 -0.44 -8.32
N GLU A 236 -1.03 -0.83 -7.56
CA GLU A 236 0.33 -1.04 -8.08
C GLU A 236 0.96 0.25 -8.67
N VAL A 237 0.59 1.42 -8.13
CA VAL A 237 1.10 2.75 -8.54
C VAL A 237 1.80 3.42 -7.36
N ALA A 238 3.14 3.46 -7.40
CA ALA A 238 3.95 4.10 -6.38
C ALA A 238 4.16 5.59 -6.69
N VAL A 239 3.49 6.48 -5.97
CA VAL A 239 3.78 7.93 -6.06
C VAL A 239 5.16 8.21 -5.49
N ARG A 240 5.96 9.00 -6.22
CA ARG A 240 7.37 9.31 -5.90
C ARG A 240 7.54 10.72 -5.37
N ALA A 241 6.86 11.69 -5.97
CA ALA A 241 6.96 13.10 -5.61
C ALA A 241 5.76 13.89 -6.11
N VAL A 242 5.49 15.02 -5.46
CA VAL A 242 4.46 15.99 -5.84
C VAL A 242 5.11 17.37 -5.88
N VAL A 243 5.04 18.06 -7.01
CA VAL A 243 5.65 19.39 -7.18
C VAL A 243 4.66 20.38 -7.77
N PRO A 244 4.83 21.69 -7.54
CA PRO A 244 3.98 22.71 -8.14
C PRO A 244 4.09 22.69 -9.67
N ASP A 245 2.97 22.92 -10.34
CA ASP A 245 2.85 23.02 -11.81
C ASP A 245 1.91 24.17 -12.18
N GLY A 246 2.41 25.40 -12.07
CA GLY A 246 1.58 26.60 -12.16
C GLY A 246 0.55 26.65 -11.02
N ALA A 247 -0.74 26.67 -11.37
CA ALA A 247 -1.85 26.61 -10.41
C ALA A 247 -2.28 25.16 -10.06
N LYS A 248 -1.61 24.16 -10.63
CA LYS A 248 -1.86 22.73 -10.45
C LYS A 248 -0.69 22.07 -9.74
N TRP A 249 -0.82 20.77 -9.55
CA TRP A 249 0.18 19.89 -8.99
C TRP A 249 0.57 18.84 -10.02
N ARG A 250 1.87 18.57 -10.15
CA ARG A 250 2.38 17.42 -10.89
C ARG A 250 2.70 16.29 -9.93
N VAL A 251 2.10 15.13 -10.17
CA VAL A 251 2.27 13.92 -9.36
C VAL A 251 3.11 12.93 -10.17
N TYR A 252 4.36 12.73 -9.74
CA TYR A 252 5.25 11.72 -10.31
C TYR A 252 4.94 10.36 -9.70
N TYR A 253 4.81 9.34 -10.54
CA TYR A 253 4.51 7.98 -10.10
C TYR A 253 5.27 6.92 -10.91
N ARG A 254 5.43 5.76 -10.29
CA ARG A 254 6.03 4.57 -10.89
C ARG A 254 5.03 3.42 -10.88
N PRO A 255 4.63 2.92 -12.05
CA PRO A 255 3.88 1.67 -12.12
C PRO A 255 4.75 0.49 -11.69
N LEU A 256 4.24 -0.38 -10.82
CA LEU A 256 4.92 -1.55 -10.27
C LEU A 256 4.46 -2.86 -10.94
N ASN A 257 5.24 -3.94 -10.80
CA ASN A 257 4.92 -5.27 -11.32
C ASN A 257 4.55 -5.33 -12.81
N THR A 258 5.11 -4.43 -13.61
CA THR A 258 4.92 -4.42 -15.07
C THR A 258 6.14 -4.80 -15.86
N GLY A 259 7.28 -5.01 -15.21
CA GLY A 259 8.55 -5.23 -15.91
C GLY A 259 9.19 -3.95 -16.40
N ARG A 260 8.58 -2.78 -16.20
CA ARG A 260 9.15 -1.46 -16.52
C ARG A 260 10.45 -1.23 -15.75
N GLU A 261 10.51 -1.72 -14.53
CA GLU A 261 11.69 -1.70 -13.67
C GLU A 261 12.88 -2.46 -14.28
N ARG A 262 12.64 -3.46 -15.15
CA ARG A 262 13.70 -4.21 -15.84
C ARG A 262 14.34 -3.43 -16.97
N PHE A 263 13.77 -2.28 -17.33
CA PHE A 263 14.23 -1.41 -18.40
C PHE A 263 14.59 -0.01 -17.89
N ASP A 264 14.81 0.18 -16.58
CA ASP A 264 15.15 1.49 -16.00
C ASP A 264 14.18 2.60 -16.45
N ALA A 265 12.89 2.27 -16.54
CA ALA A 265 11.88 3.19 -17.02
C ALA A 265 11.83 4.43 -16.12
N PRO A 266 11.78 5.65 -16.69
CA PRO A 266 11.62 6.85 -15.90
C PRO A 266 10.24 6.86 -15.22
N ASP A 267 10.12 7.67 -14.16
CA ASP A 267 8.83 7.95 -13.53
C ASP A 267 7.88 8.58 -14.56
N ALA A 268 6.64 8.11 -14.58
CA ALA A 268 5.55 8.78 -15.29
C ALA A 268 4.99 9.91 -14.41
N TRP A 269 4.10 10.72 -14.96
CA TRP A 269 3.45 11.78 -14.21
C TRP A 269 2.05 12.09 -14.75
N LEU A 270 1.22 12.64 -13.87
CA LEU A 270 -0.07 13.23 -14.18
C LEU A 270 -0.20 14.57 -13.45
N THR A 271 -1.23 15.35 -13.78
CA THR A 271 -1.50 16.62 -13.09
C THR A 271 -2.78 16.55 -12.26
N ALA A 272 -2.86 17.37 -11.21
CA ALA A 272 -4.05 17.49 -10.39
C ALA A 272 -4.32 18.91 -9.94
N ASP A 273 -5.58 19.28 -9.75
CA ASP A 273 -5.90 20.57 -9.13
C ASP A 273 -5.71 20.51 -7.60
N ARG A 274 -5.94 19.33 -7.01
CA ARG A 274 -5.69 19.03 -5.59
C ARG A 274 -5.02 17.68 -5.42
N VAL A 275 -4.08 17.60 -4.48
CA VAL A 275 -3.43 16.37 -4.05
C VAL A 275 -3.60 16.20 -2.54
N ILE A 276 -4.14 15.05 -2.15
CA ILE A 276 -4.24 14.63 -0.75
C ILE A 276 -3.25 13.47 -0.55
N LEU A 277 -2.21 13.70 0.23
CA LEU A 277 -1.27 12.67 0.65
C LEU A 277 -1.85 11.92 1.85
N ALA A 278 -2.02 10.61 1.69
CA ALA A 278 -2.55 9.70 2.69
C ALA A 278 -1.85 8.32 2.60
N ALA A 279 -0.55 8.33 2.32
CA ALA A 279 0.30 7.16 2.13
C ALA A 279 0.83 6.55 3.45
N GLY A 280 0.27 6.97 4.59
CA GLY A 280 0.71 6.55 5.91
C GLY A 280 1.89 7.38 6.41
N THR A 281 2.21 7.23 7.69
CA THR A 281 3.25 8.01 8.37
C THR A 281 4.59 7.95 7.64
N MET A 282 5.04 6.74 7.28
CA MET A 282 6.29 6.53 6.55
C MET A 282 6.18 7.06 5.11
N GLY A 283 5.17 6.60 4.36
CA GLY A 283 5.03 6.89 2.92
C GLY A 283 4.79 8.36 2.60
N THR A 284 3.92 9.05 3.35
CA THR A 284 3.64 10.48 3.10
C THR A 284 4.86 11.35 3.40
N THR A 285 5.55 11.08 4.51
CA THR A 285 6.78 11.79 4.87
C THR A 285 7.85 11.57 3.82
N GLU A 286 8.01 10.33 3.32
CA GLU A 286 8.94 9.99 2.25
C GLU A 286 8.65 10.75 0.94
N ILE A 287 7.39 10.82 0.52
CA ILE A 287 6.98 11.56 -0.68
C ILE A 287 7.29 13.05 -0.54
N LEU A 288 7.00 13.66 0.61
CA LEU A 288 7.29 15.08 0.84
C LEU A 288 8.79 15.37 0.91
N LEU A 289 9.58 14.46 1.50
CA LEU A 289 11.05 14.61 1.55
C LEU A 289 11.66 14.57 0.13
N ARG A 290 11.23 13.62 -0.72
CA ARG A 290 11.62 13.59 -2.14
C ARG A 290 11.12 14.82 -2.90
N SER A 291 9.91 15.29 -2.60
CA SER A 291 9.35 16.49 -3.23
C SER A 291 10.16 17.74 -2.88
N ARG A 292 10.66 17.84 -1.64
CA ARG A 292 11.57 18.89 -1.18
C ARG A 292 12.89 18.88 -1.95
N GLU A 293 13.50 17.72 -2.16
CA GLU A 293 14.71 17.59 -3.00
C GLU A 293 14.47 18.01 -4.46
N ARG A 294 13.21 17.91 -4.93
CA ARG A 294 12.77 18.39 -6.24
C ARG A 294 12.28 19.84 -6.24
N GLY A 295 12.49 20.59 -5.15
CA GLY A 295 12.24 22.03 -5.07
C GLY A 295 10.91 22.45 -4.44
N LEU A 296 10.11 21.52 -3.89
CA LEU A 296 8.93 21.89 -3.10
C LEU A 296 9.37 22.57 -1.79
N SER A 297 8.96 23.83 -1.59
CA SER A 297 9.14 24.52 -0.31
C SER A 297 8.23 23.89 0.74
N VAL A 298 8.78 23.42 1.86
CA VAL A 298 8.04 22.80 2.96
C VAL A 298 8.64 23.23 4.29
N SER A 299 7.89 23.07 5.38
CA SER A 299 8.40 23.33 6.73
C SER A 299 9.71 22.56 7.02
N SER A 300 10.60 23.19 7.77
CA SER A 300 11.80 22.53 8.32
C SER A 300 11.47 21.47 9.37
N LYS A 301 10.21 21.37 9.82
CA LYS A 301 9.71 20.33 10.71
C LYS A 301 9.31 19.04 10.00
N LEU A 302 9.42 18.97 8.67
CA LEU A 302 9.18 17.74 7.91
C LEU A 302 10.11 16.62 8.38
N GLY A 303 9.50 15.50 8.78
CA GLY A 303 10.18 14.32 9.31
C GLY A 303 10.27 14.29 10.84
N HIS A 304 10.04 15.40 11.53
CA HIS A 304 10.17 15.46 12.99
C HIS A 304 8.89 15.00 13.72
N ARG A 305 9.05 14.77 15.03
CA ARG A 305 7.98 14.39 15.95
C ARG A 305 7.31 13.05 15.62
N PHE A 306 8.09 12.09 15.12
CA PHE A 306 7.62 10.72 15.00
C PHE A 306 7.41 10.12 16.39
N SER A 307 6.29 9.43 16.56
CA SER A 307 5.88 8.71 17.76
C SER A 307 5.57 7.26 17.41
N SER A 308 5.99 6.33 18.28
CA SER A 308 5.61 4.91 18.17
C SER A 308 4.30 4.61 18.89
N ASN A 309 3.60 5.66 19.35
CA ASN A 309 2.38 5.58 20.15
C ASN A 309 2.56 4.80 21.47
N GLY A 310 3.79 4.76 21.98
CA GLY A 310 4.15 3.97 23.15
C GLY A 310 3.99 2.46 22.96
N ASP A 311 4.05 1.96 21.72
CA ASP A 311 3.86 0.55 21.41
C ASP A 311 4.89 -0.34 22.11
N VAL A 312 4.42 -1.37 22.83
CA VAL A 312 5.24 -2.46 23.35
C VAL A 312 4.56 -3.79 23.06
N LEU A 313 5.33 -4.74 22.50
CA LEU A 313 4.92 -6.12 22.31
C LEU A 313 5.73 -7.03 23.24
N ALA A 314 5.04 -7.87 24.01
CA ALA A 314 5.65 -8.90 24.84
C ALA A 314 4.79 -10.15 24.89
N PHE A 315 5.35 -11.21 25.50
CA PHE A 315 4.70 -12.49 25.65
C PHE A 315 4.81 -12.98 27.09
N GLY A 316 3.71 -13.47 27.64
CA GLY A 316 3.73 -14.42 28.75
C GLY A 316 3.88 -15.81 28.15
N TYR A 317 5.09 -16.35 28.14
CA TYR A 317 5.42 -17.60 27.48
C TYR A 317 5.28 -18.78 28.43
N ASN A 318 4.72 -19.89 27.92
CA ASN A 318 4.71 -21.18 28.60
C ASN A 318 3.99 -21.19 29.97
N LEU A 319 2.92 -20.40 30.10
CA LEU A 319 2.13 -20.23 31.30
C LEU A 319 1.57 -21.56 31.86
N ASP A 320 1.13 -21.58 33.12
CA ASP A 320 0.59 -22.80 33.75
C ASP A 320 -0.72 -23.27 33.11
N MET A 321 -1.45 -22.34 32.51
CA MET A 321 -2.74 -22.61 31.87
C MET A 321 -2.71 -22.30 30.37
N PRO A 322 -3.45 -23.07 29.56
CA PRO A 322 -3.52 -22.83 28.13
C PRO A 322 -4.21 -21.49 27.83
N VAL A 323 -3.75 -20.81 26.77
CA VAL A 323 -4.28 -19.50 26.32
C VAL A 323 -5.11 -19.66 25.05
N HIS A 324 -4.73 -20.59 24.17
CA HIS A 324 -5.33 -20.77 22.83
C HIS A 324 -5.26 -19.48 21.99
N GLY A 325 -4.14 -18.77 22.07
CA GLY A 325 -3.89 -17.49 21.37
C GLY A 325 -3.33 -17.63 19.96
N VAL A 326 -3.48 -18.79 19.29
CA VAL A 326 -2.92 -19.05 17.96
C VAL A 326 -4.04 -19.18 16.93
N GLY A 327 -3.97 -18.36 15.89
CA GLY A 327 -4.96 -18.33 14.82
C GLY A 327 -4.96 -19.60 13.96
N HIS A 328 -6.06 -19.83 13.23
CA HIS A 328 -6.30 -21.09 12.53
C HIS A 328 -5.47 -21.23 11.24
N GLY A 329 -5.12 -20.11 10.58
CA GLY A 329 -4.39 -20.13 9.31
C GLY A 329 -5.14 -20.89 8.22
N ALA A 330 -4.51 -21.92 7.66
CA ALA A 330 -5.09 -22.76 6.61
C ALA A 330 -5.99 -23.90 7.12
N GLN A 331 -6.02 -24.13 8.43
CA GLN A 331 -6.84 -25.19 9.03
C GLN A 331 -8.33 -24.82 9.00
N ASP A 332 -9.19 -25.83 9.15
CA ASP A 332 -10.64 -25.67 9.17
C ASP A 332 -11.11 -25.00 10.47
N HIS A 333 -12.11 -24.11 10.35
CA HIS A 333 -12.67 -23.38 11.48
C HIS A 333 -13.67 -24.20 12.29
N GLU A 334 -14.25 -25.26 11.73
CA GLU A 334 -15.30 -26.05 12.40
C GLU A 334 -14.78 -27.02 13.47
N THR A 335 -13.47 -27.33 13.46
CA THR A 335 -12.89 -28.39 14.31
C THR A 335 -11.98 -27.87 15.43
N ARG A 336 -11.72 -26.56 15.49
CA ARG A 336 -10.88 -25.93 16.52
C ARG A 336 -11.69 -25.06 17.46
N ASP A 337 -11.19 -24.96 18.70
CA ASP A 337 -11.71 -24.01 19.68
C ASP A 337 -11.63 -22.57 19.14
N PRO A 338 -12.63 -21.73 19.44
CA PRO A 338 -12.65 -20.36 18.96
C PRO A 338 -11.54 -19.53 19.61
N VAL A 339 -10.71 -18.92 18.77
CA VAL A 339 -9.71 -17.93 19.21
C VAL A 339 -10.39 -16.58 19.44
N GLY A 340 -11.36 -16.23 18.60
CA GLY A 340 -12.03 -14.93 18.57
C GLY A 340 -11.43 -13.97 17.53
N PRO A 341 -11.80 -12.67 17.56
CA PRO A 341 -11.01 -11.64 16.91
C PRO A 341 -9.61 -11.57 17.54
N CYS A 342 -8.63 -11.01 16.81
CA CYS A 342 -7.25 -10.89 17.31
C CYS A 342 -7.20 -10.22 18.70
N ILE A 343 -7.95 -9.13 18.90
CA ILE A 343 -8.17 -8.51 20.22
C ILE A 343 -9.63 -8.69 20.62
N ALA A 344 -9.88 -9.21 21.82
CA ALA A 344 -11.19 -9.31 22.45
C ALA A 344 -11.23 -8.65 23.85
N GLY A 345 -10.07 -8.42 24.49
CA GLY A 345 -9.97 -7.80 25.81
C GLY A 345 -8.93 -6.69 25.90
N VAL A 346 -9.25 -5.67 26.72
CA VAL A 346 -8.39 -4.56 27.10
C VAL A 346 -8.41 -4.38 28.61
N ILE A 347 -7.24 -4.22 29.23
CA ILE A 347 -7.09 -3.67 30.58
C ILE A 347 -6.84 -2.18 30.42
N ASP A 348 -7.84 -1.36 30.78
CA ASP A 348 -7.74 0.10 30.71
C ASP A 348 -7.18 0.65 32.02
N GLN A 349 -6.00 1.28 31.94
CA GLN A 349 -5.31 1.95 33.04
C GLN A 349 -5.03 3.43 32.73
N ARG A 350 -5.86 4.07 31.89
CA ARG A 350 -5.72 5.49 31.53
C ARG A 350 -6.23 6.46 32.60
N ASP A 351 -6.98 5.97 33.58
CA ASP A 351 -7.46 6.76 34.72
C ASP A 351 -6.33 7.04 35.72
N THR A 352 -5.42 7.92 35.31
CA THR A 352 -4.24 8.37 36.04
C THR A 352 -4.26 9.88 36.22
N ALA A 353 -3.55 10.39 37.23
CA ALA A 353 -3.47 11.84 37.47
C ALA A 353 -2.82 12.60 36.29
N ARG A 354 -1.82 12.00 35.65
CA ARG A 354 -1.14 12.52 34.47
C ARG A 354 -1.48 11.68 33.25
N LEU A 355 -1.73 12.33 32.11
CA LEU A 355 -2.02 11.65 30.85
C LEU A 355 -0.90 10.69 30.45
N ASP A 356 0.35 11.13 30.50
CA ASP A 356 1.50 10.34 30.04
C ASP A 356 1.81 9.11 30.92
N GLU A 357 1.10 8.99 32.05
CA GLU A 357 1.17 7.82 32.92
C GLU A 357 0.13 6.75 32.57
N GLY A 358 -0.86 7.08 31.74
CA GLY A 358 -1.91 6.18 31.31
C GLY A 358 -1.40 5.17 30.28
N MET A 359 -1.96 3.98 30.31
CA MET A 359 -1.73 2.95 29.29
C MET A 359 -2.96 2.07 29.12
N ILE A 360 -3.03 1.39 27.98
CA ILE A 360 -3.90 0.22 27.80
C ILE A 360 -3.06 -1.00 27.49
N ILE A 361 -3.51 -2.16 27.95
CA ILE A 361 -2.90 -3.46 27.65
C ILE A 361 -3.95 -4.29 26.94
N GLU A 362 -3.62 -4.83 25.77
CA GLU A 362 -4.47 -5.70 24.96
C GLU A 362 -3.93 -7.11 24.95
N GLU A 363 -4.84 -8.09 24.94
CA GLU A 363 -4.50 -9.47 24.61
C GLU A 363 -4.64 -9.72 23.11
N GLY A 364 -3.71 -10.46 22.53
CA GLY A 364 -3.61 -10.69 21.08
C GLY A 364 -3.62 -12.16 20.66
N ALA A 365 -3.87 -12.38 19.37
CA ALA A 365 -3.68 -13.66 18.71
C ALA A 365 -2.47 -13.62 17.77
N ILE A 366 -1.64 -14.66 17.83
CA ILE A 366 -0.59 -14.93 16.84
C ILE A 366 -1.27 -15.46 15.58
N PRO A 367 -1.09 -14.84 14.39
CA PRO A 367 -1.71 -15.34 13.17
C PRO A 367 -1.27 -16.76 12.82
N GLY A 368 -2.21 -17.62 12.41
CA GLY A 368 -1.93 -19.01 12.06
C GLY A 368 -0.93 -19.15 10.91
N ALA A 369 -0.91 -18.19 9.98
CA ALA A 369 0.06 -18.14 8.90
C ALA A 369 1.51 -17.96 9.38
N LEU A 370 1.73 -17.42 10.59
CA LEU A 370 3.06 -17.22 11.19
C LEU A 370 3.35 -18.23 12.31
N ALA A 371 2.34 -18.94 12.78
CA ALA A 371 2.39 -19.75 13.99
C ALA A 371 3.53 -20.79 13.98
N SER A 372 3.78 -21.46 12.84
CA SER A 372 4.83 -22.50 12.78
C SER A 372 6.26 -21.96 12.94
N LEU A 373 6.47 -20.65 12.81
CA LEU A 373 7.76 -19.99 13.04
C LEU A 373 7.98 -19.66 14.53
N MET A 374 6.91 -19.62 15.32
CA MET A 374 6.93 -19.14 16.70
C MET A 374 7.62 -20.08 17.71
N PRO A 375 7.51 -21.43 17.65
CA PRO A 375 8.14 -22.30 18.63
C PRO A 375 9.65 -22.07 18.77
N ALA A 376 10.37 -22.01 17.65
CA ALA A 376 11.81 -21.77 17.64
C ALA A 376 12.16 -20.32 18.02
N ALA A 377 11.40 -19.34 17.53
CA ALA A 377 11.64 -17.92 17.81
C ALA A 377 11.44 -17.59 19.29
N LEU A 378 10.34 -18.05 19.90
CA LEU A 378 10.02 -17.79 21.31
C LEU A 378 10.91 -18.58 22.25
N ALA A 379 11.24 -19.85 21.95
CA ALA A 379 12.18 -20.61 22.77
C ALA A 379 13.59 -19.99 22.75
N GLY A 380 14.04 -19.51 21.59
CA GLY A 380 15.30 -18.79 21.45
C GLY A 380 15.30 -17.45 22.21
N ALA A 381 14.22 -16.67 22.09
CA ALA A 381 14.08 -15.41 22.81
C ALA A 381 14.00 -15.62 24.33
N ALA A 382 13.23 -16.61 24.80
CA ALA A 382 13.15 -16.96 26.22
C ALA A 382 14.52 -17.35 26.80
N ALA A 383 15.32 -18.13 26.06
CA ALA A 383 16.66 -18.52 26.49
C ALA A 383 17.67 -17.36 26.54
N LEU A 384 17.48 -16.32 25.72
CA LEU A 384 18.41 -15.18 25.60
C LEU A 384 18.03 -13.98 26.47
N VAL A 385 16.73 -13.67 26.55
CA VAL A 385 16.19 -12.43 27.15
C VAL A 385 14.93 -12.66 28.00
N GLY A 386 14.54 -13.91 28.22
CA GLY A 386 13.41 -14.28 29.07
C GLY A 386 13.73 -14.14 30.55
N GLU A 387 12.72 -13.75 31.31
CA GLU A 387 12.78 -13.70 32.78
C GLU A 387 11.74 -14.66 33.34
N ASP A 388 12.22 -15.72 33.98
CA ASP A 388 11.39 -16.73 34.63
C ASP A 388 10.69 -16.13 35.84
N THR A 389 9.38 -16.39 36.01
CA THR A 389 8.58 -15.70 37.04
C THR A 389 8.16 -16.59 38.21
N ASP A 390 8.43 -17.89 38.13
CA ASP A 390 8.20 -18.90 39.16
C ASP A 390 9.49 -19.69 39.49
N GLU A 391 9.50 -20.35 40.66
CA GLU A 391 10.64 -21.14 41.13
C GLU A 391 10.19 -22.56 41.53
N GLY A 392 10.71 -23.59 40.85
CA GLY A 392 10.46 -24.99 41.23
C GLY A 392 10.98 -26.05 40.25
N ILE A 393 11.52 -27.17 40.76
CA ILE A 393 12.10 -28.25 39.92
C ILE A 393 11.04 -29.00 39.09
N LEU A 394 9.85 -29.23 39.66
CA LEU A 394 8.76 -29.93 38.97
C LEU A 394 8.18 -29.08 37.83
N ASP A 395 8.08 -27.78 38.08
CA ASP A 395 7.60 -26.80 37.12
C ASP A 395 8.58 -26.65 35.95
N TRP A 396 9.88 -26.45 36.25
CA TRP A 396 10.95 -26.47 35.25
C TRP A 396 10.95 -27.71 34.34
N VAL A 397 10.64 -28.90 34.88
CA VAL A 397 10.52 -30.12 34.07
C VAL A 397 9.31 -30.07 33.14
N GLN A 398 8.15 -29.62 33.64
CA GLN A 398 6.92 -29.49 32.84
C GLN A 398 7.09 -28.44 31.74
N GLU A 399 7.72 -27.31 32.06
CA GLU A 399 8.05 -26.27 31.10
C GLU A 399 8.92 -26.80 29.97
N ARG A 400 9.97 -27.55 30.30
CA ARG A 400 10.89 -28.11 29.30
C ARG A 400 10.23 -29.19 28.44
N LEU A 401 9.28 -29.93 29.01
CA LEU A 401 8.43 -30.87 28.26
C LEU A 401 7.48 -30.13 27.31
N ARG A 402 6.85 -29.03 27.73
CA ARG A 402 5.99 -28.19 26.86
C ARG A 402 6.78 -27.52 25.74
N GLN A 403 8.00 -27.04 26.02
CA GLN A 403 8.91 -26.50 25.00
C GLN A 403 9.28 -27.57 23.96
N ALA A 404 9.65 -28.77 24.42
CA ALA A 404 9.95 -29.90 23.53
C ALA A 404 8.72 -30.33 22.72
N ASP A 405 7.54 -30.38 23.33
CA ASP A 405 6.30 -30.73 22.65
C ASP A 405 5.94 -29.70 21.56
N SER A 406 6.11 -28.41 21.80
CA SER A 406 5.85 -27.38 20.79
C SER A 406 6.84 -27.43 19.61
N LEU A 407 8.10 -27.76 19.88
CA LEU A 407 9.10 -27.95 18.82
C LEU A 407 8.83 -29.21 17.96
N VAL A 408 8.19 -30.23 18.54
CA VAL A 408 7.93 -31.52 17.86
C VAL A 408 6.56 -31.57 17.21
N ARG A 409 5.51 -31.09 17.88
CA ARG A 409 4.11 -31.17 17.45
C ARG A 409 3.57 -29.85 16.88
N GLY A 410 4.33 -28.76 17.00
CA GLY A 410 3.99 -27.47 16.42
C GLY A 410 3.34 -26.48 17.41
N PRO A 411 2.88 -25.32 16.89
CA PRO A 411 2.45 -24.19 17.72
C PRO A 411 1.10 -24.38 18.42
N ASP A 412 0.30 -25.34 17.99
CA ASP A 412 -1.00 -25.68 18.59
C ASP A 412 -0.85 -26.58 19.84
N HIS A 413 0.39 -26.89 20.24
CA HIS A 413 0.70 -27.76 21.37
C HIS A 413 1.84 -27.19 22.22
N GLY A 414 1.84 -27.54 23.51
CA GLY A 414 2.93 -27.26 24.42
C GLY A 414 3.10 -25.76 24.71
N ALA A 415 4.33 -25.26 24.68
CA ALA A 415 4.64 -23.93 25.20
C ALA A 415 3.98 -22.76 24.44
N VAL A 416 3.77 -22.90 23.11
CA VAL A 416 3.14 -21.84 22.29
C VAL A 416 1.63 -21.78 22.51
N GLU A 417 0.95 -22.90 22.74
CA GLU A 417 -0.47 -22.96 23.13
C GLU A 417 -0.72 -22.28 24.49
N HIS A 418 0.29 -22.34 25.36
CA HIS A 418 0.38 -21.69 26.67
C HIS A 418 1.00 -20.28 26.60
N THR A 419 1.03 -19.64 25.42
CA THR A 419 1.59 -18.29 25.26
C THR A 419 0.50 -17.22 25.17
N GLN A 420 0.60 -16.20 26.01
CA GLN A 420 -0.21 -14.99 25.95
C GLN A 420 0.54 -13.88 25.22
N THR A 421 -0.10 -13.29 24.20
CA THR A 421 0.42 -12.10 23.51
C THR A 421 -0.10 -10.85 24.20
N LEU A 422 0.79 -9.95 24.60
CA LEU A 422 0.47 -8.70 25.30
C LEU A 422 0.97 -7.51 24.46
N MET A 423 0.04 -6.62 24.10
CA MET A 423 0.35 -5.38 23.38
C MET A 423 -0.03 -4.19 24.26
N VAL A 424 0.82 -3.18 24.30
CA VAL A 424 0.62 -1.98 25.11
C VAL A 424 0.64 -0.77 24.22
N MET A 425 -0.27 0.16 24.48
CA MET A 425 -0.21 1.52 23.97
C MET A 425 -0.12 2.49 25.14
N SER A 426 0.81 3.43 25.05
CA SER A 426 1.10 4.43 26.09
C SER A 426 1.52 5.76 25.45
N HIS A 427 2.30 6.59 26.15
CA HIS A 427 2.64 7.93 25.72
C HIS A 427 4.15 8.18 25.64
N ASP A 428 4.75 8.01 24.47
CA ASP A 428 6.13 8.46 24.23
C ASP A 428 6.23 9.99 24.01
N GLU A 429 7.46 10.50 24.06
CA GLU A 429 7.78 11.92 23.86
C GLU A 429 7.75 12.37 22.38
N GLY A 430 7.64 11.44 21.43
CA GLY A 430 7.66 11.71 20.00
C GLY A 430 9.00 12.29 19.53
N LYS A 431 10.12 11.68 19.93
CA LYS A 431 11.48 12.16 19.60
C LYS A 431 12.03 11.61 18.29
N GLY A 432 11.31 10.72 17.61
CA GLY A 432 11.76 10.15 16.35
C GLY A 432 11.83 11.18 15.22
N GLU A 433 12.81 10.99 14.33
CA GLU A 433 12.98 11.78 13.13
C GLU A 433 13.06 10.87 11.89
N LEU A 434 12.18 11.11 10.93
CA LEU A 434 12.17 10.45 9.63
C LEU A 434 13.03 11.24 8.64
N ARG A 435 14.06 10.59 8.09
CA ARG A 435 14.99 11.19 7.12
C ARG A 435 14.99 10.39 5.82
N LEU A 436 15.29 11.06 4.71
CA LEU A 436 15.46 10.39 3.43
C LEU A 436 16.92 10.00 3.26
N GLU A 437 17.18 8.71 3.10
CA GLU A 437 18.52 8.14 2.88
C GLU A 437 18.44 7.13 1.74
N HIS A 438 19.27 7.30 0.71
CA HIS A 438 19.31 6.41 -0.46
C HIS A 438 17.93 6.17 -1.10
N ASP A 439 17.17 7.26 -1.32
CA ASP A 439 15.81 7.23 -1.87
C ASP A 439 14.82 6.41 -1.00
N ARG A 440 15.07 6.25 0.31
CA ARG A 440 14.13 5.64 1.26
C ARG A 440 14.01 6.43 2.56
N VAL A 441 12.82 6.44 3.15
CA VAL A 441 12.65 7.02 4.49
C VAL A 441 13.21 6.07 5.56
N ARG A 442 13.94 6.63 6.53
CA ARG A 442 14.56 5.95 7.67
C ARG A 442 14.20 6.67 8.95
N LEU A 443 13.93 5.90 9.99
CA LEU A 443 13.63 6.41 11.32
C LEU A 443 14.91 6.48 12.15
N HIS A 444 15.21 7.66 12.67
CA HIS A 444 16.28 7.89 13.63
C HIS A 444 15.66 8.21 14.99
N TRP A 445 15.90 7.35 15.97
CA TRP A 445 15.45 7.58 17.34
C TRP A 445 16.44 6.96 18.33
N PRO A 446 17.60 7.61 18.52
CA PRO A 446 18.62 7.08 19.43
C PRO A 446 18.03 6.90 20.84
N ASP A 447 18.34 5.76 21.45
CA ASP A 447 17.94 5.39 22.81
C ASP A 447 16.42 5.24 23.01
N ALA A 448 15.63 5.02 21.95
CA ALA A 448 14.19 4.74 22.06
C ALA A 448 13.91 3.58 23.03
N GLY A 449 14.69 2.49 22.93
CA GLY A 449 14.63 1.34 23.83
C GLY A 449 15.13 1.58 25.26
N ARG A 450 15.41 2.83 25.64
CA ARG A 450 15.82 3.23 26.99
C ARG A 450 14.88 4.27 27.60
N ASP A 451 13.72 4.50 26.99
CA ASP A 451 12.69 5.36 27.55
C ASP A 451 12.29 4.86 28.96
N PRO A 452 12.33 5.72 30.00
CA PRO A 452 11.93 5.34 31.37
C PRO A 452 10.53 4.74 31.48
N GLN A 453 9.61 5.07 30.56
CA GLN A 453 8.27 4.48 30.55
C GLN A 453 8.27 2.98 30.29
N LEU A 454 9.25 2.47 29.53
CA LEU A 454 9.34 1.04 29.22
C LEU A 454 9.55 0.21 30.48
N THR A 455 10.34 0.69 31.44
CA THR A 455 10.53 -0.01 32.72
C THR A 455 9.20 -0.20 33.46
N ARG A 456 8.35 0.84 33.48
CA ARG A 456 7.04 0.77 34.12
C ARG A 456 6.10 -0.19 33.38
N ILE A 457 6.12 -0.17 32.05
CA ILE A 457 5.32 -1.07 31.21
C ILE A 457 5.76 -2.51 31.45
N GLU A 458 7.06 -2.79 31.39
CA GLU A 458 7.62 -4.12 31.62
C GLU A 458 7.34 -4.65 33.03
N GLU A 459 7.40 -3.80 34.06
CA GLU A 459 7.01 -4.21 35.41
C GLU A 459 5.55 -4.67 35.48
N ARG A 460 4.65 -3.97 34.80
CA ARG A 460 3.24 -4.36 34.68
C ARG A 460 3.12 -5.69 33.93
N LEU A 461 3.76 -5.84 32.78
CA LEU A 461 3.67 -7.07 31.98
C LEU A 461 4.27 -8.27 32.72
N ARG A 462 5.40 -8.12 33.41
CA ARG A 462 5.99 -9.17 34.26
C ARG A 462 5.03 -9.60 35.37
N ARG A 463 4.36 -8.64 36.03
CA ARG A 463 3.33 -8.95 37.04
C ARG A 463 2.11 -9.66 36.45
N ALA A 464 1.77 -9.39 35.20
CA ALA A 464 0.69 -10.06 34.48
C ALA A 464 1.04 -11.52 34.21
N THR A 465 2.26 -11.78 33.72
CA THR A 465 2.80 -13.13 33.50
C THR A 465 2.91 -13.90 34.81
N ALA A 466 3.49 -13.30 35.85
CA ALA A 466 3.63 -13.93 37.17
C ALA A 466 2.29 -14.29 37.84
N ALA A 467 1.17 -13.72 37.40
CA ALA A 467 -0.16 -14.10 37.88
C ALA A 467 -0.61 -15.48 37.36
N LEU A 468 0.03 -15.95 36.28
CA LEU A 468 -0.37 -17.11 35.49
C LEU A 468 0.71 -18.21 35.44
N GLY A 469 1.84 -18.01 36.12
CA GLY A 469 3.05 -18.84 35.99
C GLY A 469 3.75 -18.66 34.65
N GLY A 470 5.01 -19.08 34.52
CA GLY A 470 5.79 -19.08 33.27
C GLY A 470 6.75 -17.90 33.06
N THR A 471 7.22 -17.70 31.83
CA THR A 471 8.33 -16.79 31.51
C THR A 471 7.86 -15.50 30.85
N PHE A 472 8.29 -14.34 31.36
CA PHE A 472 8.11 -13.07 30.66
C PHE A 472 9.13 -12.95 29.53
N VAL A 473 8.66 -12.82 28.29
CA VAL A 473 9.49 -12.75 27.09
C VAL A 473 9.22 -11.44 26.37
N ARG A 474 10.26 -10.63 26.21
CA ARG A 474 10.19 -9.40 25.40
C ARG A 474 10.12 -9.75 23.91
N TYR A 475 9.77 -8.77 23.07
CA TYR A 475 9.84 -8.92 21.62
C TYR A 475 11.20 -9.53 21.19
N PRO A 476 11.26 -10.56 20.31
CA PRO A 476 12.50 -11.29 20.02
C PRO A 476 13.70 -10.48 19.53
N LEU A 477 13.52 -9.29 18.93
CA LEU A 477 14.64 -8.41 18.56
C LEU A 477 15.08 -7.47 19.70
N TRP A 478 14.40 -7.50 20.84
CA TRP A 478 14.80 -6.76 22.03
C TRP A 478 15.94 -7.48 22.76
N SER A 479 17.18 -7.18 22.36
CA SER A 479 18.38 -7.63 23.09
C SER A 479 19.51 -6.61 23.01
N GLU A 480 20.50 -6.69 23.89
CA GLU A 480 21.72 -5.85 23.80
C GLU A 480 22.44 -6.04 22.45
N ALA A 481 22.39 -7.23 21.86
CA ALA A 481 22.98 -7.52 20.55
C ALA A 481 22.25 -6.85 19.38
N PHE A 482 20.99 -6.46 19.58
CA PHE A 482 20.12 -5.82 18.59
C PHE A 482 19.69 -4.42 19.04
N GLY A 483 20.43 -3.78 19.95
CA GLY A 483 20.19 -2.38 20.34
C GLY A 483 18.92 -2.11 21.13
N LYS A 484 18.24 -3.14 21.67
CA LYS A 484 16.90 -3.02 22.29
C LYS A 484 15.89 -2.42 21.32
N GLU A 485 15.81 -3.00 20.13
CA GLU A 485 14.90 -2.55 19.08
C GLU A 485 13.43 -2.71 19.48
N LEU A 486 12.67 -1.60 19.48
CA LEU A 486 11.22 -1.59 19.70
C LEU A 486 10.46 -1.99 18.44
N LEU A 487 9.24 -2.51 18.62
CA LEU A 487 8.30 -2.73 17.54
C LEU A 487 7.18 -1.70 17.60
N CYS A 488 6.98 -0.98 16.49
CA CYS A 488 5.92 -0.01 16.29
C CYS A 488 4.93 -0.51 15.23
N THR A 489 3.67 -0.61 15.60
CA THR A 489 2.53 -0.92 14.73
C THR A 489 1.61 0.28 14.52
N HIS A 490 1.84 1.34 15.30
CA HIS A 490 1.07 2.58 15.28
C HIS A 490 1.96 3.80 15.02
N PRO A 491 2.65 3.88 13.86
CA PRO A 491 3.50 5.02 13.55
C PRO A 491 2.67 6.30 13.40
N LEU A 492 3.02 7.35 14.14
CA LEU A 492 2.38 8.66 14.11
C LEU A 492 3.42 9.78 13.92
N GLY A 493 3.00 10.90 13.36
CA GLY A 493 3.86 12.08 13.21
C GLY A 493 4.75 12.10 11.97
N GLY A 494 5.72 13.01 11.90
CA GLY A 494 6.53 13.27 10.69
C GLY A 494 5.97 14.38 9.80
N CYS A 495 4.65 14.54 9.73
CA CYS A 495 3.99 15.66 9.04
C CYS A 495 2.99 16.39 9.96
N VAL A 496 3.38 16.59 11.22
CA VAL A 496 2.48 16.99 12.31
C VAL A 496 1.72 18.29 12.04
N MET A 497 0.49 18.35 12.53
CA MET A 497 -0.31 19.57 12.60
C MET A 497 0.33 20.62 13.53
N ALA A 498 0.22 21.89 13.14
CA ALA A 498 0.55 23.03 14.00
C ALA A 498 -0.22 24.30 13.59
N ASP A 499 -0.19 25.33 14.45
CA ASP A 499 -0.72 26.66 14.11
C ASP A 499 0.19 27.46 13.18
N ARG A 500 1.47 27.06 13.07
CA ARG A 500 2.53 27.76 12.34
C ARG A 500 3.58 26.78 11.80
N ALA A 501 4.22 27.14 10.69
CA ALA A 501 5.19 26.31 10.01
C ALA A 501 6.48 26.06 10.81
N GLU A 502 6.83 26.93 11.76
CA GLU A 502 7.95 26.68 12.67
C GLU A 502 7.71 25.54 13.68
N ASP A 503 6.47 25.08 13.83
CA ASP A 503 6.08 24.09 14.84
C ASP A 503 5.57 22.75 14.23
N GLY A 504 5.20 22.76 12.95
CA GLY A 504 4.70 21.58 12.24
C GLY A 504 4.73 21.74 10.72
N VAL A 505 4.17 20.76 10.01
CA VAL A 505 4.23 20.64 8.54
C VAL A 505 2.92 21.03 7.88
N VAL A 506 1.81 20.79 8.56
CA VAL A 506 0.47 21.12 8.08
C VAL A 506 -0.29 21.99 9.07
N ASP A 507 -1.24 22.78 8.56
CA ASP A 507 -2.17 23.51 9.41
C ASP A 507 -3.28 22.60 9.97
N HIS A 508 -4.21 23.17 10.74
CA HIS A 508 -5.32 22.42 11.34
C HIS A 508 -6.31 21.78 10.35
N GLU A 509 -6.23 22.11 9.06
CA GLU A 509 -7.04 21.50 7.99
C GLU A 509 -6.25 20.42 7.22
N GLY A 510 -4.99 20.19 7.59
CA GLY A 510 -4.07 19.32 6.87
C GLY A 510 -3.42 19.97 5.65
N ARG A 511 -3.54 21.29 5.43
CA ARG A 511 -2.87 21.97 4.31
C ARG A 511 -1.38 22.10 4.58
N VAL A 512 -0.55 21.73 3.61
CA VAL A 512 0.91 21.78 3.75
C VAL A 512 1.40 23.23 3.79
N PHE A 513 2.18 23.59 4.81
CA PHE A 513 2.81 24.91 4.89
C PHE A 513 3.79 25.14 3.74
N SER A 514 3.74 26.32 3.12
CA SER A 514 4.53 26.66 1.93
C SER A 514 5.93 27.22 2.22
N GLY A 515 6.36 27.19 3.48
CA GLY A 515 7.65 27.73 3.91
C GLY A 515 8.01 27.29 5.33
N ALA A 516 9.14 27.81 5.82
CA ALA A 516 9.69 27.42 7.12
C ALA A 516 9.14 28.22 8.32
N SER A 517 8.33 29.25 8.08
CA SER A 517 7.72 30.05 9.16
C SER A 517 6.38 30.67 8.72
N GLY A 518 5.57 31.08 9.69
CA GLY A 518 4.29 31.73 9.43
C GLY A 518 3.15 30.74 9.19
N ARG A 519 2.11 31.18 8.48
CA ARG A 519 0.85 30.44 8.26
C ARG A 519 0.51 30.23 6.79
N ALA A 520 1.41 30.59 5.88
CA ALA A 520 1.19 30.42 4.45
C ALA A 520 1.18 28.93 4.10
N VAL A 521 0.23 28.52 3.27
CA VAL A 521 0.02 27.13 2.86
C VAL A 521 0.03 27.02 1.34
N HIS A 522 0.34 25.83 0.85
CA HIS A 522 0.21 25.46 -0.54
C HIS A 522 -1.26 25.22 -0.87
N GLU A 523 -1.83 26.05 -1.76
CA GLU A 523 -3.18 25.84 -2.24
C GLU A 523 -3.28 24.52 -3.01
N GLY A 524 -4.18 23.64 -2.57
CA GLY A 524 -4.42 22.35 -3.22
C GLY A 524 -3.56 21.18 -2.72
N LEU A 525 -2.61 21.36 -1.80
CA LEU A 525 -1.80 20.25 -1.25
C LEU A 525 -2.14 19.98 0.22
N TYR A 526 -2.60 18.76 0.51
CA TYR A 526 -3.07 18.33 1.82
C TYR A 526 -2.39 17.04 2.28
N VAL A 527 -2.38 16.81 3.60
CA VAL A 527 -2.06 15.54 4.23
C VAL A 527 -3.22 15.12 5.12
N SER A 528 -3.60 13.83 5.08
CA SER A 528 -4.80 13.34 5.78
C SER A 528 -4.63 11.95 6.43
N ASP A 529 -3.42 11.56 6.82
CA ASP A 529 -3.14 10.26 7.47
C ASP A 529 -2.48 10.39 8.86
N GLY A 530 -2.00 9.29 9.44
CA GLY A 530 -1.36 9.28 10.77
C GLY A 530 -0.17 10.23 10.93
N SER A 531 0.44 10.70 9.85
CA SER A 531 1.58 11.62 9.91
C SER A 531 1.22 13.00 10.49
N VAL A 532 -0.06 13.40 10.44
CA VAL A 532 -0.52 14.70 10.94
C VAL A 532 -0.71 14.74 12.45
N VAL A 533 -0.73 13.58 13.11
CA VAL A 533 -0.99 13.46 14.55
C VAL A 533 0.26 13.92 15.33
N PRO A 534 0.16 14.96 16.17
CA PRO A 534 1.34 15.62 16.74
C PRO A 534 1.88 14.96 18.03
N ARG A 535 1.24 13.90 18.52
CA ARG A 535 1.59 13.19 19.75
C ARG A 535 1.08 11.75 19.79
N SER A 536 1.64 10.95 20.68
CA SER A 536 1.08 9.66 21.11
C SER A 536 -0.34 9.82 21.65
N LEU A 537 -1.21 8.86 21.30
CA LEU A 537 -2.63 8.81 21.68
C LEU A 537 -2.90 7.88 22.86
N GLY A 538 -2.00 6.93 23.16
CA GLY A 538 -2.18 5.96 24.24
C GLY A 538 -3.29 4.93 23.99
N ILE A 539 -3.76 4.84 22.73
CA ILE A 539 -4.75 3.87 22.23
C ILE A 539 -4.48 3.58 20.74
N ASN A 540 -5.12 2.56 20.16
CA ASN A 540 -5.00 2.26 18.74
C ASN A 540 -5.49 3.46 17.90
N PRO A 541 -4.68 3.99 16.97
CA PRO A 541 -4.89 5.32 16.41
C PRO A 541 -5.96 5.40 15.33
N LEU A 542 -6.48 4.26 14.84
CA LEU A 542 -7.28 4.22 13.61
C LEU A 542 -8.51 5.12 13.67
N LEU A 543 -9.19 5.19 14.82
CA LEU A 543 -10.41 5.97 14.96
C LEU A 543 -10.09 7.46 15.00
N THR A 544 -9.04 7.87 15.71
CA THR A 544 -8.58 9.27 15.74
C THR A 544 -8.12 9.74 14.37
N ILE A 545 -7.35 8.92 13.64
CA ILE A 545 -6.94 9.22 12.26
C ILE A 545 -8.17 9.41 11.38
N SER A 546 -9.18 8.54 11.54
CA SER A 546 -10.43 8.63 10.77
C SER A 546 -11.20 9.91 11.08
N ALA A 547 -11.36 10.26 12.36
CA ALA A 547 -12.07 11.47 12.78
C ALA A 547 -11.37 12.76 12.30
N VAL A 548 -10.04 12.80 12.37
CA VAL A 548 -9.25 13.92 11.84
C VAL A 548 -9.40 14.05 10.32
N ALA A 549 -9.39 12.93 9.58
CA ALA A 549 -9.58 12.92 8.13
C ALA A 549 -11.01 13.37 7.74
N GLU A 550 -12.04 12.89 8.44
CA GLU A 550 -13.44 13.33 8.25
C GLU A 550 -13.58 14.84 8.48
N ARG A 551 -12.99 15.35 9.56
CA ARG A 551 -12.96 16.79 9.87
C ARG A 551 -12.26 17.58 8.76
N ALA A 552 -11.11 17.12 8.27
CA ALA A 552 -10.39 17.79 7.18
C ALA A 552 -11.23 17.83 5.89
N CYS A 553 -11.92 16.74 5.55
CA CYS A 553 -12.83 16.69 4.40
C CYS A 553 -14.01 17.65 4.56
N ALA A 554 -14.62 17.73 5.74
CA ALA A 554 -15.71 18.66 6.03
C ALA A 554 -15.27 20.13 5.91
N LEU A 555 -14.08 20.48 6.43
CA LEU A 555 -13.50 21.82 6.28
C LEU A 555 -13.20 22.15 4.82
N MET A 556 -12.65 21.19 4.06
CA MET A 556 -12.41 21.34 2.63
C MET A 556 -13.70 21.57 1.85
N ALA A 557 -14.75 20.80 2.13
CA ALA A 557 -16.05 20.97 1.51
C ALA A 557 -16.64 22.35 1.81
N ARG A 558 -16.61 22.79 3.08
CA ARG A 558 -17.07 24.14 3.47
C ARG A 558 -16.33 25.25 2.72
N ARG A 559 -15.01 25.15 2.62
CA ARG A 559 -14.15 26.14 1.95
C ARG A 559 -14.41 26.23 0.45
N HIS A 560 -14.85 25.15 -0.19
CA HIS A 560 -15.17 25.12 -1.62
C HIS A 560 -16.67 25.18 -1.93
N GLY A 561 -17.53 25.32 -0.91
CA GLY A 561 -18.99 25.33 -1.10
C GLY A 561 -19.56 23.98 -1.56
N TRP A 562 -18.87 22.88 -1.27
CA TRP A 562 -19.34 21.52 -1.57
C TRP A 562 -20.22 20.99 -0.44
N THR A 563 -21.14 20.10 -0.80
CA THR A 563 -22.00 19.38 0.15
C THR A 563 -21.64 17.90 0.10
N ILE A 564 -21.36 17.29 1.25
CA ILE A 564 -21.11 15.85 1.37
C ILE A 564 -22.40 15.19 1.86
N ASP A 565 -22.92 14.22 1.10
CA ASP A 565 -23.99 13.34 1.58
C ASP A 565 -23.39 12.22 2.43
N TYR A 566 -23.85 12.05 3.67
CA TYR A 566 -23.39 11.02 4.59
C TYR A 566 -24.35 9.82 4.69
N SER A 567 -25.40 9.78 3.85
CA SER A 567 -26.40 8.71 3.86
C SER A 567 -25.76 7.35 3.53
N PRO A 568 -26.10 6.27 4.26
CA PRO A 568 -25.67 4.92 3.92
C PRO A 568 -26.09 4.49 2.51
N LEU A 569 -25.27 3.67 1.87
CA LEU A 569 -25.60 3.09 0.57
C LEU A 569 -26.58 1.92 0.72
N PRO A 570 -27.50 1.73 -0.24
CA PRO A 570 -28.25 0.49 -0.34
C PRO A 570 -27.31 -0.69 -0.61
N GLU A 571 -27.78 -1.91 -0.39
CA GLU A 571 -27.00 -3.10 -0.74
C GLU A 571 -26.62 -3.07 -2.23
N ALA A 572 -25.34 -3.27 -2.51
CA ALA A 572 -24.85 -3.35 -3.88
C ALA A 572 -25.43 -4.58 -4.59
N GLU A 573 -25.90 -4.40 -5.84
CA GLU A 573 -26.42 -5.51 -6.66
C GLU A 573 -25.39 -6.64 -6.85
N ALA A 574 -25.89 -7.87 -7.01
CA ALA A 574 -25.06 -9.04 -7.25
C ALA A 574 -24.28 -8.94 -8.58
N ARG A 575 -23.03 -9.39 -8.50
CA ARG A 575 -21.89 -9.24 -9.42
C ARG A 575 -22.18 -9.51 -10.93
N PRO A 576 -21.65 -8.70 -11.87
CA PRO A 576 -21.30 -9.16 -13.22
C PRO A 576 -19.99 -9.97 -13.22
N ALA A 577 -19.88 -10.96 -14.10
CA ALA A 577 -18.74 -11.89 -14.21
C ALA A 577 -17.34 -11.22 -14.12
N PRO A 578 -16.28 -11.93 -13.65
CA PRO A 578 -14.92 -11.40 -13.73
C PRO A 578 -14.66 -10.81 -15.13
N GLY A 579 -13.93 -9.69 -15.16
CA GLY A 579 -13.56 -9.03 -16.41
C GLY A 579 -12.90 -10.00 -17.38
N PRO A 580 -12.92 -9.72 -18.68
CA PRO A 580 -12.37 -10.61 -19.69
C PRO A 580 -10.90 -10.89 -19.41
N VAL A 581 -10.45 -12.07 -19.86
CA VAL A 581 -9.04 -12.46 -19.74
C VAL A 581 -8.23 -11.57 -20.66
N GLY A 582 -7.20 -10.93 -20.12
CA GLY A 582 -6.33 -10.01 -20.84
C GLY A 582 -4.88 -10.45 -20.83
N VAL A 583 -4.04 -9.77 -21.61
CA VAL A 583 -2.58 -9.98 -21.65
C VAL A 583 -1.87 -8.64 -21.56
N ARG A 584 -0.77 -8.61 -20.80
CA ARG A 584 0.07 -7.42 -20.60
C ARG A 584 1.54 -7.77 -20.72
N PHE A 585 2.34 -6.92 -21.35
CA PHE A 585 3.80 -7.01 -21.36
C PHE A 585 4.42 -5.62 -21.48
N THR A 586 5.72 -5.49 -21.23
CA THR A 586 6.46 -4.23 -21.40
C THR A 586 7.56 -4.40 -22.43
N GLU A 587 7.63 -3.44 -23.35
CA GLU A 587 8.63 -3.34 -24.43
C GLU A 587 9.44 -2.05 -24.26
N THR A 588 10.70 -2.08 -24.70
CA THR A 588 11.58 -0.91 -24.85
C THR A 588 12.11 -0.88 -26.28
N MET A 589 12.31 0.30 -26.86
CA MET A 589 13.07 0.45 -28.10
C MET A 589 13.89 1.74 -28.04
N HIS A 590 15.06 1.74 -28.66
CA HIS A 590 15.96 2.89 -28.68
C HIS A 590 16.62 3.07 -30.05
N GLY A 591 16.99 4.30 -30.39
CA GLY A 591 17.57 4.65 -31.68
C GLY A 591 17.70 6.16 -31.83
N PHE A 592 17.65 6.65 -33.06
CA PHE A 592 17.91 8.04 -33.38
C PHE A 592 16.88 8.60 -34.35
N VAL A 593 16.64 9.89 -34.24
CA VAL A 593 15.81 10.69 -35.15
C VAL A 593 16.54 11.96 -35.56
N SER A 594 16.32 12.39 -36.80
CA SER A 594 16.84 13.63 -37.39
C SER A 594 15.70 14.57 -37.75
N GLY A 595 15.98 15.88 -37.79
CA GLY A 595 15.04 16.90 -38.27
C GLY A 595 14.84 16.89 -39.79
N ASP A 596 15.59 16.07 -40.52
CA ASP A 596 15.46 15.89 -41.97
C ASP A 596 14.27 15.00 -42.30
N VAL A 597 13.08 15.61 -42.28
CA VAL A 597 11.81 14.92 -42.57
C VAL A 597 11.65 14.47 -44.02
N LYS A 598 12.57 14.86 -44.92
CA LYS A 598 12.56 14.43 -46.32
C LYS A 598 13.39 13.16 -46.53
N ALA A 599 14.42 12.95 -45.72
CA ALA A 599 15.22 11.74 -45.78
C ALA A 599 14.40 10.47 -45.47
N PRO A 600 14.72 9.33 -46.09
CA PRO A 600 14.19 8.03 -45.68
C PRO A 600 14.51 7.75 -44.21
N HIS A 601 13.63 7.01 -43.51
CA HIS A 601 13.80 6.74 -42.07
C HIS A 601 15.14 6.12 -41.68
N LEU A 602 15.71 5.25 -42.53
CA LEU A 602 17.03 4.64 -42.28
C LEU A 602 18.17 5.66 -42.32
N GLU A 603 18.12 6.59 -43.27
CA GLU A 603 19.11 7.67 -43.39
C GLU A 603 18.92 8.69 -42.28
N ALA A 604 17.66 9.10 -41.99
CA ALA A 604 17.35 10.04 -40.93
C ALA A 604 17.69 9.50 -39.53
N GLY A 605 17.65 8.18 -39.33
CA GLY A 605 17.99 7.52 -38.07
C GLY A 605 19.46 7.10 -37.94
N ASP A 606 20.33 7.51 -38.87
CA ASP A 606 21.77 7.20 -38.79
C ASP A 606 22.43 7.98 -37.63
N PRO A 607 23.01 7.29 -36.63
CA PRO A 607 23.68 7.94 -35.50
C PRO A 607 24.90 8.78 -35.89
N GLU A 608 25.47 8.59 -37.08
CA GLU A 608 26.62 9.37 -37.55
C GLU A 608 26.23 10.76 -38.11
N ARG A 609 24.93 11.08 -38.21
CA ARG A 609 24.49 12.40 -38.65
C ARG A 609 24.73 13.47 -37.59
N ASP A 610 25.13 14.65 -38.07
CA ASP A 610 25.34 15.83 -37.22
C ASP A 610 24.07 16.26 -36.46
N ASP A 611 22.88 15.98 -37.02
CA ASP A 611 21.59 16.33 -36.45
C ASP A 611 20.84 15.13 -35.82
N ALA A 612 21.50 13.98 -35.66
CA ALA A 612 20.92 12.82 -35.01
C ALA A 612 20.69 13.08 -33.52
N THR A 613 19.48 12.79 -33.05
CA THR A 613 19.09 12.93 -31.64
C THR A 613 18.53 11.62 -31.12
N PRO A 614 18.88 11.20 -29.90
CA PRO A 614 18.45 9.92 -29.37
C PRO A 614 16.95 9.92 -29.07
N LEU A 615 16.29 8.80 -29.37
CA LEU A 615 14.90 8.56 -29.04
C LEU A 615 14.80 7.17 -28.38
N ARG A 616 14.06 7.10 -27.28
CA ARG A 616 13.80 5.86 -26.55
C ARG A 616 12.39 5.85 -25.99
N PHE A 617 11.74 4.70 -25.97
CA PHE A 617 10.51 4.53 -25.18
C PHE A 617 10.60 3.31 -24.26
N VAL A 618 9.79 3.33 -23.21
CA VAL A 618 9.41 2.13 -22.45
C VAL A 618 7.89 2.12 -22.33
N LEU A 619 7.26 1.14 -22.99
CA LEU A 619 5.81 1.03 -23.15
C LEU A 619 5.30 -0.26 -22.54
N THR A 620 4.24 -0.14 -21.77
CA THR A 620 3.45 -1.28 -21.29
C THR A 620 2.27 -1.44 -22.23
N VAL A 621 2.22 -2.59 -22.89
CA VAL A 621 1.21 -2.98 -23.87
C VAL A 621 0.16 -3.85 -23.18
N THR A 622 -1.11 -3.54 -23.38
CA THR A 622 -2.22 -4.28 -22.74
C THR A 622 -3.35 -4.57 -23.72
N ALA A 623 -3.72 -5.85 -23.82
CA ALA A 623 -5.02 -6.29 -24.32
C ALA A 623 -5.89 -6.60 -23.09
N GLU A 624 -6.88 -5.76 -22.79
CA GLU A 624 -7.75 -5.94 -21.62
C GLU A 624 -8.72 -7.12 -21.82
N ASP A 625 -9.21 -7.28 -23.05
CA ASP A 625 -10.01 -8.42 -23.49
C ASP A 625 -9.30 -9.07 -24.68
N LEU A 626 -8.57 -10.16 -24.41
CA LEU A 626 -7.84 -10.89 -25.43
C LEU A 626 -8.77 -11.42 -26.53
N ASP A 627 -9.99 -11.81 -26.19
CA ASP A 627 -10.94 -12.39 -27.16
C ASP A 627 -11.52 -11.32 -28.08
N ALA A 628 -11.78 -10.12 -27.56
CA ALA A 628 -12.16 -8.98 -28.37
C ALA A 628 -11.00 -8.52 -29.27
N THR A 629 -9.79 -8.40 -28.71
CA THR A 629 -8.59 -8.02 -29.47
C THR A 629 -8.31 -9.00 -30.61
N LEU A 630 -8.38 -10.32 -30.37
CA LEU A 630 -8.11 -11.31 -31.42
C LEU A 630 -9.20 -11.40 -32.49
N ARG A 631 -10.40 -10.86 -32.25
CA ARG A 631 -11.52 -10.83 -33.23
C ARG A 631 -11.57 -9.56 -34.08
N ASP A 632 -11.03 -8.44 -33.59
CA ASP A 632 -10.95 -7.19 -34.35
C ASP A 632 -9.86 -7.31 -35.42
N GLU A 633 -10.14 -6.89 -36.66
CA GLU A 633 -9.20 -6.99 -37.80
C GLU A 633 -7.90 -6.19 -37.59
N ARG A 634 -7.90 -5.16 -36.74
CA ARG A 634 -6.74 -4.34 -36.42
C ARG A 634 -6.00 -4.81 -35.16
N HIS A 635 -6.60 -5.74 -34.43
CA HIS A 635 -6.07 -6.29 -33.19
C HIS A 635 -5.54 -5.22 -32.21
N PRO A 636 -6.37 -4.25 -31.79
CA PRO A 636 -5.90 -3.10 -31.03
C PRO A 636 -5.48 -3.50 -29.61
N LEU A 637 -4.30 -3.01 -29.20
CA LEU A 637 -3.81 -3.03 -27.83
C LEU A 637 -3.56 -1.60 -27.36
N LYS A 638 -3.79 -1.36 -26.07
CA LYS A 638 -3.54 -0.06 -25.45
C LYS A 638 -2.09 0.06 -25.03
N LEU A 639 -1.50 1.23 -25.25
CA LEU A 639 -0.13 1.56 -24.87
C LEU A 639 -0.12 2.65 -23.79
N MET A 640 0.64 2.42 -22.73
CA MET A 640 0.98 3.41 -21.72
C MET A 640 2.48 3.42 -21.51
N GLY A 641 3.07 4.58 -21.28
CA GLY A 641 4.45 4.64 -20.84
C GLY A 641 5.09 6.00 -21.03
N THR A 642 6.40 5.97 -21.28
CA THR A 642 7.24 7.15 -21.30
C THR A 642 8.12 7.14 -22.53
N VAL A 643 8.36 8.31 -23.10
CA VAL A 643 9.23 8.52 -24.26
C VAL A 643 10.30 9.54 -23.88
N THR A 644 11.57 9.18 -24.02
CA THR A 644 12.71 10.06 -23.84
C THR A 644 13.17 10.56 -25.21
N ALA A 645 12.99 11.86 -25.46
CA ALA A 645 13.36 12.52 -26.70
C ALA A 645 13.95 13.91 -26.38
N PRO A 646 15.27 14.01 -26.13
CA PRO A 646 15.91 15.26 -25.68
C PRO A 646 15.71 16.47 -26.62
N VAL A 647 15.49 16.21 -27.91
CA VAL A 647 15.17 17.23 -28.91
C VAL A 647 13.80 17.88 -28.69
N LEU A 648 12.85 17.14 -28.09
CA LEU A 648 11.50 17.62 -27.82
C LEU A 648 11.37 18.18 -26.41
N SER A 649 12.01 17.53 -25.44
CA SER A 649 11.86 17.85 -24.02
C SER A 649 13.09 17.39 -23.24
N SER A 650 13.53 18.21 -22.28
CA SER A 650 14.62 17.86 -21.35
C SER A 650 14.25 16.75 -20.36
N ARG A 651 12.95 16.50 -20.19
CA ARG A 651 12.39 15.43 -19.34
C ARG A 651 11.59 14.43 -20.19
N PRO A 652 11.48 13.16 -19.75
CA PRO A 652 10.65 12.17 -20.43
C PRO A 652 9.20 12.64 -20.61
N LEU A 653 8.68 12.44 -21.82
CA LEU A 653 7.28 12.64 -22.16
C LEU A 653 6.44 11.46 -21.66
N VAL A 654 5.17 11.69 -21.36
CA VAL A 654 4.21 10.64 -21.01
C VAL A 654 3.29 10.33 -22.18
N VAL A 655 2.97 9.05 -22.37
CA VAL A 655 1.95 8.61 -23.32
C VAL A 655 0.58 8.82 -22.69
N LYS A 656 -0.13 9.86 -23.15
CA LYS A 656 -1.50 10.19 -22.69
C LYS A 656 -2.54 9.23 -23.27
N ARG A 657 -2.33 8.83 -24.52
CA ARG A 657 -3.15 7.85 -25.23
C ARG A 657 -2.27 7.14 -26.23
N GLY A 658 -2.25 5.81 -26.21
CA GLY A 658 -1.48 5.04 -27.16
C GLY A 658 -2.20 3.79 -27.62
N GLU A 659 -1.99 3.44 -28.89
CA GLU A 659 -2.57 2.27 -29.53
C GLU A 659 -1.47 1.53 -30.31
N LEU A 660 -1.40 0.21 -30.12
CA LEU A 660 -0.65 -0.72 -30.96
C LEU A 660 -1.66 -1.50 -31.78
N ARG A 661 -1.53 -1.48 -33.10
CA ARG A 661 -2.30 -2.33 -34.00
C ARG A 661 -1.40 -3.41 -34.54
N LEU A 662 -1.79 -4.67 -34.37
CA LEU A 662 -1.01 -5.80 -34.84
C LEU A 662 -1.49 -6.25 -36.21
N MET A 663 -0.54 -6.55 -37.09
CA MET A 663 -0.77 -7.27 -38.35
C MET A 663 -1.72 -6.56 -39.32
N THR A 664 -1.69 -5.23 -39.39
CA THR A 664 -2.51 -4.43 -40.30
C THR A 664 -2.05 -4.60 -41.76
N ARG A 665 -3.00 -4.52 -42.71
CA ARG A 665 -2.71 -4.61 -44.16
C ARG A 665 -2.88 -3.30 -44.91
N GLU A 666 -3.59 -2.33 -44.33
CA GLU A 666 -4.02 -1.08 -44.98
C GLU A 666 -2.83 -0.27 -45.55
N HIS A 667 -1.72 -0.20 -44.81
CA HIS A 667 -0.52 0.53 -45.20
C HIS A 667 0.69 -0.37 -45.51
N ALA A 668 0.51 -1.68 -45.48
CA ALA A 668 1.60 -2.63 -45.70
C ALA A 668 1.95 -2.73 -47.19
N ARG A 669 3.19 -3.15 -47.49
CA ARG A 669 3.57 -3.51 -48.86
C ARG A 669 2.65 -4.62 -49.39
N PRO A 670 2.43 -4.73 -50.72
CA PRO A 670 1.61 -5.80 -51.29
C PRO A 670 2.03 -7.19 -50.78
N GLY A 671 1.20 -7.78 -49.92
CA GLY A 671 1.48 -9.08 -49.33
C GLY A 671 2.28 -9.12 -48.02
N GLY A 672 2.71 -7.97 -47.52
CA GLY A 672 3.23 -7.80 -46.17
C GLY A 672 2.13 -7.46 -45.16
N GLN A 673 2.56 -7.23 -43.93
CA GLN A 673 1.73 -6.75 -42.81
C GLN A 673 2.50 -5.68 -42.03
N ARG A 674 1.83 -4.87 -41.22
CA ARG A 674 2.47 -3.90 -40.33
C ARG A 674 2.06 -4.06 -38.88
N MET A 675 2.96 -3.72 -37.97
CA MET A 675 2.60 -3.39 -36.59
C MET A 675 2.70 -1.87 -36.45
N GLU A 676 1.60 -1.20 -36.13
CA GLU A 676 1.51 0.27 -36.09
C GLU A 676 1.45 0.76 -34.63
N TYR A 677 2.34 1.69 -34.28
CA TYR A 677 2.43 2.34 -32.98
C TYR A 677 1.94 3.77 -33.11
N LEU A 678 0.88 4.13 -32.40
CA LEU A 678 0.24 5.44 -32.45
C LEU A 678 0.25 6.04 -31.05
N LEU A 679 1.10 7.04 -30.79
CA LEU A 679 1.31 7.59 -29.45
C LEU A 679 1.02 9.09 -29.39
N HIS A 680 0.09 9.47 -28.53
CA HIS A 680 -0.15 10.84 -28.11
C HIS A 680 0.71 11.15 -26.89
N LEU A 681 1.68 12.04 -27.06
CA LEU A 681 2.70 12.36 -26.07
C LEU A 681 2.47 13.75 -25.49
N LEU A 682 2.76 13.89 -24.19
CA LEU A 682 2.71 15.16 -23.49
C LEU A 682 4.04 15.42 -22.78
N SER A 683 4.62 16.60 -23.01
CA SER A 683 5.81 17.05 -22.29
C SER A 683 5.43 17.70 -20.95
N GLU A 684 6.40 17.81 -20.05
CA GLU A 684 6.25 18.55 -18.79
C GLU A 684 5.99 20.06 -19.00
N ALA A 685 6.27 20.60 -20.18
CA ALA A 685 5.93 21.98 -20.52
C ALA A 685 4.47 22.14 -20.97
N GLY A 686 3.72 21.04 -21.12
CA GLY A 686 2.35 21.04 -21.64
C GLY A 686 2.28 20.96 -23.18
N GLU A 687 3.42 20.80 -23.84
CA GLU A 687 3.49 20.65 -25.31
C GLU A 687 3.04 19.25 -25.72
N ALA A 688 2.17 19.20 -26.73
CA ALA A 688 1.66 17.95 -27.30
C ALA A 688 2.48 17.52 -28.52
N TYR A 689 2.82 16.24 -28.57
CA TYR A 689 3.49 15.62 -29.70
C TYR A 689 2.78 14.32 -30.09
N TYR A 690 2.96 13.93 -31.34
CA TYR A 690 2.44 12.67 -31.85
C TYR A 690 3.58 11.86 -32.45
N LEU A 691 3.70 10.61 -32.03
CA LEU A 691 4.66 9.66 -32.60
C LEU A 691 3.86 8.57 -33.29
N GLU A 692 4.04 8.49 -34.60
CA GLU A 692 3.64 7.33 -35.39
C GLU A 692 4.86 6.47 -35.68
N GLY A 693 4.70 5.16 -35.60
CA GLY A 693 5.72 4.24 -36.03
C GLY A 693 5.15 2.96 -36.60
N TYR A 694 5.94 2.30 -37.44
CA TYR A 694 5.55 1.01 -37.98
C TYR A 694 6.72 0.05 -38.07
N LYS A 695 6.44 -1.23 -37.79
CA LYS A 695 7.29 -2.35 -38.16
C LYS A 695 6.74 -2.94 -39.45
N ASP A 696 7.57 -3.03 -40.48
CA ASP A 696 7.18 -3.55 -41.81
C ASP A 696 7.54 -5.05 -41.83
N LEU A 697 6.52 -5.92 -41.86
CA LEU A 697 6.70 -7.37 -41.85
C LEU A 697 6.55 -7.88 -43.28
N TYR A 698 7.67 -8.25 -43.90
CA TYR A 698 7.70 -8.64 -45.30
C TYR A 698 8.84 -9.63 -45.56
N ASP A 699 8.58 -10.70 -46.31
CA ASP A 699 9.58 -11.72 -46.62
C ASP A 699 10.49 -11.24 -47.77
N ASP A 700 11.64 -10.66 -47.40
CA ASP A 700 12.75 -10.34 -48.31
C ASP A 700 13.80 -11.50 -48.30
N PRO A 701 14.69 -11.62 -49.30
CA PRO A 701 15.70 -12.69 -49.32
C PRO A 701 16.76 -12.54 -48.20
N GLY A 702 16.63 -13.30 -47.08
CA GLY A 702 17.60 -13.26 -45.96
C GLY A 702 17.08 -13.81 -44.62
N LEU A 703 17.77 -13.49 -43.51
CA LEU A 703 17.27 -13.70 -42.13
C LEU A 703 16.44 -12.47 -41.68
N ASP A 704 15.45 -12.08 -42.47
CA ASP A 704 14.79 -10.76 -42.34
C ASP A 704 13.75 -10.70 -41.21
N LEU A 705 13.19 -11.83 -40.79
CA LEU A 705 12.23 -11.92 -39.68
C LEU A 705 12.70 -11.19 -38.41
N TRP A 706 13.97 -11.36 -38.02
CA TRP A 706 14.50 -10.71 -36.83
C TRP A 706 14.56 -9.20 -37.01
N LYS A 707 15.06 -8.73 -38.15
CA LYS A 707 15.21 -7.31 -38.45
C LYS A 707 13.86 -6.61 -38.53
N ASP A 708 12.87 -7.25 -39.15
CA ASP A 708 11.53 -6.71 -39.36
C ASP A 708 10.72 -6.64 -38.06
N THR A 709 10.89 -7.60 -37.16
CA THR A 709 10.22 -7.60 -35.86
C THR A 709 10.90 -6.71 -34.82
N THR A 710 12.16 -6.31 -35.05
CA THR A 710 12.96 -5.50 -34.12
C THR A 710 13.25 -4.08 -34.59
N THR A 711 12.96 -3.71 -35.84
CA THR A 711 13.15 -2.34 -36.36
C THR A 711 11.82 -1.61 -36.45
N LEU A 712 11.69 -0.49 -35.73
CA LEU A 712 10.53 0.39 -35.77
C LEU A 712 10.90 1.69 -36.48
N PHE A 713 10.30 1.95 -37.64
CA PHE A 713 10.41 3.24 -38.31
C PHE A 713 9.49 4.24 -37.64
N VAL A 714 9.96 5.44 -37.33
CA VAL A 714 9.21 6.44 -36.54
C VAL A 714 9.15 7.80 -37.22
N SER A 715 8.04 8.49 -37.04
CA SER A 715 7.85 9.89 -37.42
C SER A 715 7.27 10.67 -36.25
N LEU A 716 7.90 11.81 -35.95
CA LEU A 716 7.55 12.69 -34.85
C LEU A 716 6.84 13.92 -35.39
N HIS A 717 5.74 14.31 -34.76
CA HIS A 717 4.92 15.44 -35.16
C HIS A 717 4.72 16.41 -33.99
N GLN A 718 4.72 17.71 -34.30
CA GLN A 718 4.46 18.76 -33.32
C GLN A 718 2.96 19.07 -33.25
N GLY A 719 2.23 18.34 -32.41
CA GLY A 719 0.79 18.44 -32.20
C GLY A 719 0.20 17.11 -31.72
N ASP A 720 -1.11 17.08 -31.47
CA ASP A 720 -1.79 15.91 -30.87
C ASP A 720 -2.36 14.91 -31.90
N GLY A 721 -1.77 14.83 -33.10
CA GLY A 721 -2.25 13.91 -34.14
C GLY A 721 -1.38 13.87 -35.40
N PRO A 722 -1.69 12.96 -36.35
CA PRO A 722 -0.87 12.68 -37.53
C PRO A 722 -0.84 13.84 -38.54
N GLU A 723 -1.89 14.65 -38.59
CA GLU A 723 -1.98 15.84 -39.47
C GLU A 723 -1.06 16.99 -39.03
N ALA A 724 -0.50 16.90 -37.82
CA ALA A 724 0.41 17.90 -37.31
C ALA A 724 1.75 17.87 -38.07
N PRO A 725 2.48 19.00 -38.15
CA PRO A 725 3.74 19.07 -38.88
C PRO A 725 4.73 17.99 -38.40
N CYS A 726 5.21 17.17 -39.33
CA CYS A 726 6.31 16.24 -39.06
C CYS A 726 7.57 17.08 -38.80
N ILE A 727 8.23 16.81 -37.68
CA ILE A 727 9.42 17.51 -37.20
C ILE A 727 10.64 16.59 -37.08
N GLY A 728 10.46 15.27 -37.24
CA GLY A 728 11.59 14.36 -37.30
C GLY A 728 11.23 12.96 -37.77
N ARG A 729 12.22 12.27 -38.34
CA ARG A 729 12.13 10.88 -38.78
C ARG A 729 13.34 10.08 -38.32
N GLY A 730 13.17 8.78 -38.19
CA GLY A 730 14.25 7.88 -37.86
C GLY A 730 13.78 6.46 -37.64
N PHE A 731 14.57 5.68 -36.92
CA PHE A 731 14.19 4.34 -36.53
C PHE A 731 14.71 3.97 -35.14
N LEU A 732 13.99 3.07 -34.48
CA LEU A 732 14.36 2.46 -33.22
C LEU A 732 14.63 0.98 -33.44
N ARG A 733 15.50 0.41 -32.61
CA ARG A 733 15.77 -1.03 -32.58
C ARG A 733 15.55 -1.61 -31.19
N LEU A 734 15.26 -2.90 -31.17
CA LEU A 734 15.24 -3.76 -30.00
C LEU A 734 16.38 -4.77 -30.13
N THR A 735 17.23 -4.88 -29.11
CA THR A 735 18.29 -5.90 -29.08
C THR A 735 17.74 -7.27 -28.71
N ALA A 736 18.50 -8.34 -28.99
CA ALA A 736 18.10 -9.70 -28.62
C ALA A 736 18.00 -9.90 -27.10
N GLU A 737 18.87 -9.24 -26.33
CA GLU A 737 18.83 -9.26 -24.88
C GLU A 737 17.57 -8.57 -24.34
N GLU A 738 17.23 -7.39 -24.87
CA GLU A 738 16.01 -6.67 -24.46
C GLU A 738 14.74 -7.42 -24.85
N PHE A 739 14.72 -8.09 -26.01
CA PHE A 739 13.59 -8.94 -26.40
C PHE A 739 13.42 -10.13 -25.45
N ALA A 740 14.50 -10.83 -25.11
CA ALA A 740 14.47 -11.90 -24.12
C ALA A 740 13.98 -11.39 -22.76
N ARG A 741 14.42 -10.18 -22.36
CA ARG A 741 13.96 -9.50 -21.15
C ARG A 741 12.46 -9.17 -21.22
N GLN A 742 11.96 -8.67 -22.35
CA GLN A 742 10.54 -8.38 -22.58
C GLN A 742 9.66 -9.62 -22.40
N LEU A 743 10.07 -10.80 -22.90
CA LEU A 743 9.30 -12.04 -22.72
C LEU A 743 9.08 -12.38 -21.24
N THR A 744 10.02 -12.02 -20.35
CA THR A 744 9.88 -12.23 -18.89
C THR A 744 8.83 -11.32 -18.24
N THR A 745 8.39 -10.26 -18.93
CA THR A 745 7.38 -9.30 -18.45
C THR A 745 5.94 -9.69 -18.80
N LEU A 746 5.74 -10.71 -19.64
CA LEU A 746 4.42 -11.15 -20.09
C LEU A 746 3.58 -11.67 -18.91
N ARG A 747 2.36 -11.15 -18.77
CA ARG A 747 1.40 -11.49 -17.72
C ARG A 747 0.00 -11.65 -18.31
N VAL A 748 -0.77 -12.57 -17.74
CA VAL A 748 -2.21 -12.72 -18.04
C VAL A 748 -3.01 -12.04 -16.96
N LEU A 749 -3.94 -11.19 -17.37
CA LEU A 749 -4.86 -10.45 -16.51
C LEU A 749 -6.15 -11.25 -16.33
N ASN A 750 -6.77 -11.17 -15.14
CA ASN A 750 -8.07 -11.77 -14.83
C ASN A 750 -8.17 -13.31 -15.04
N ALA A 751 -7.04 -14.02 -15.12
CA ALA A 751 -7.06 -15.49 -15.22
C ALA A 751 -7.59 -16.12 -13.92
N ARG A 752 -8.45 -17.13 -14.06
CA ARG A 752 -9.10 -17.82 -12.93
C ARG A 752 -8.16 -18.80 -12.23
N ASP A 753 -7.28 -19.43 -12.99
CA ASP A 753 -6.33 -20.45 -12.53
C ASP A 753 -5.13 -20.53 -13.49
N GLY A 754 -4.21 -21.45 -13.20
CA GLY A 754 -3.01 -21.68 -14.01
C GLY A 754 -3.29 -22.23 -15.41
N VAL A 755 -4.40 -22.96 -15.60
CA VAL A 755 -4.77 -23.56 -16.90
C VAL A 755 -5.26 -22.46 -17.85
N HIS A 756 -6.23 -21.65 -17.41
CA HIS A 756 -6.71 -20.50 -18.17
C HIS A 756 -5.58 -19.52 -18.50
N ARG A 757 -4.61 -19.36 -17.59
CA ARG A 757 -3.41 -18.56 -17.85
C ARG A 757 -2.57 -19.15 -18.99
N ALA A 758 -2.29 -20.45 -18.96
CA ALA A 758 -1.52 -21.11 -20.00
C ALA A 758 -2.24 -21.06 -21.36
N GLU A 759 -3.56 -21.26 -21.38
CA GLU A 759 -4.38 -21.15 -22.58
C GLU A 759 -4.35 -19.74 -23.18
N ALA A 760 -4.50 -18.69 -22.37
CA ALA A 760 -4.42 -17.31 -22.83
C ALA A 760 -3.05 -16.99 -23.45
N LEU A 761 -1.96 -17.45 -22.82
CA LEU A 761 -0.61 -17.31 -23.36
C LEU A 761 -0.44 -18.06 -24.68
N ALA A 762 -0.92 -19.31 -24.76
CA ALA A 762 -0.84 -20.12 -25.97
C ALA A 762 -1.63 -19.50 -27.13
N ARG A 763 -2.81 -18.92 -26.85
CA ARG A 763 -3.63 -18.23 -27.85
C ARG A 763 -2.98 -16.95 -28.36
N PHE A 764 -2.49 -16.11 -27.45
CA PHE A 764 -1.78 -14.88 -27.81
C PHE A 764 -0.48 -15.18 -28.59
N GLY A 765 0.33 -16.12 -28.08
CA GLY A 765 1.56 -16.55 -28.74
C GLY A 765 1.27 -17.22 -30.09
N GLY A 766 0.28 -18.10 -30.16
CA GLY A 766 -0.13 -18.77 -31.39
C GLY A 766 -0.62 -17.79 -32.47
N PHE A 767 -1.35 -16.75 -32.10
CA PHE A 767 -1.70 -15.65 -33.00
C PHE A 767 -0.45 -14.92 -33.51
N PHE A 768 0.42 -14.46 -32.60
CA PHE A 768 1.60 -13.67 -32.95
C PHE A 768 2.58 -14.45 -33.84
N PHE A 769 2.95 -15.67 -33.43
CA PHE A 769 3.85 -16.53 -34.19
C PHE A 769 3.19 -17.10 -35.45
N GLY A 770 1.89 -17.36 -35.42
CA GLY A 770 1.12 -17.80 -36.60
C GLY A 770 1.09 -16.75 -37.70
N ALA A 771 0.87 -15.48 -37.34
CA ALA A 771 0.89 -14.37 -38.30
C ALA A 771 2.29 -14.14 -38.90
N LEU A 772 3.35 -14.35 -38.12
CA LEU A 772 4.72 -14.37 -38.63
C LEU A 772 4.92 -15.57 -39.58
N TRP A 773 4.50 -16.78 -39.22
CA TRP A 773 4.58 -17.96 -40.09
C TRP A 773 3.85 -17.77 -41.42
N ASP A 774 2.66 -17.17 -41.39
CA ASP A 774 1.89 -16.88 -42.61
C ASP A 774 2.59 -15.87 -43.53
N THR A 775 3.36 -14.93 -42.95
CA THR A 775 4.10 -13.91 -43.70
C THR A 775 5.38 -14.48 -44.32
N TYR A 776 6.14 -15.28 -43.57
CA TYR A 776 7.49 -15.73 -43.96
C TYR A 776 7.57 -17.20 -44.45
N VAL A 777 6.55 -18.03 -44.25
CA VAL A 777 6.65 -19.48 -44.55
C VAL A 777 5.55 -20.00 -45.46
N ARG A 778 4.28 -19.64 -45.26
CA ARG A 778 3.19 -20.13 -46.14
C ARG A 778 3.34 -19.67 -47.60
N ARG A 779 4.03 -18.55 -47.86
CA ARG A 779 4.29 -18.03 -49.21
C ARG A 779 5.42 -18.74 -49.96
N VAL A 780 6.26 -19.52 -49.29
CA VAL A 780 7.28 -20.36 -49.96
C VAL A 780 6.65 -21.64 -50.53
N ALA A 781 5.44 -21.99 -50.11
CA ALA A 781 4.73 -23.21 -50.49
C ALA A 781 3.59 -23.02 -51.51
N ALA A 782 3.36 -21.79 -51.99
CA ALA A 782 2.39 -21.42 -53.03
C ALA A 782 3.14 -20.75 -54.19
#